data_AF-A0AA95JQU5-F1
#
_entry.id   AF-A0AA95JQU5-F1
#
_cell.length_a   1.000
_cell.length_b   1.000
_cell.length_c   1.000
_cell.angle_alpha   90.00
_cell.angle_beta   90.00
_cell.angle_gamma   90.00
#
_symmetry.space_group_name_H-M   'P 1'
#
loop_
_entity.id
_entity.type
_entity.pdbx_description
1 polymer ?
#
loop_
_entity_poly.entity_id
_entity_poly.type
_entity_poly.pdbx_seq_one_letter_code
_entity_poly.pdbx_strand_id
1 'polypeptide(L)'
;MARYVAMRTDPPAGARSRWSDGDSFCVLVVGGQMAAAGGIMIANLAGRATATTLAAALLIAGSVLFASVALRLRERSDSGRVGRGGFVFLGWSFLLSAAVLAAGHSGDLRWVGRLGSARGGDGLLWQVQATFLSVGFAGLAIAAQLFAEAPLAIGASRGRVLEHVWAGWFTAVGLVANAVIGIEAIWLQSDAGVLFVAAFWFLPTMALLVISYGRLMRLFGSPSHLDEVVRTSLVQTLALRLDKVSRVYVGARRQLDDLFAAQREVEDLGSSAATLPVPVPRSGLVVKAIKPQAVRRAVASLAPPVTARGDSGSEPGDRYMPSHITLNLEPGDRTRLGDTAFLVRTAQELDEAKKSTVVQLLQASIEFAPPGSVTPDEETDREIDNLKDAVGTSLRSGAFSTAERALELLGQVVRGVWTARPEILDSSHRSSFTRRDWLFRSVGEAEQDALLSPRAAGLFVTQAMKRALEARHVGSAEYADESLRSFTRLWIDILRHGGSEFESLPPRIVTCVQNLASFGFATVAQQESLQARAIWTMVDLVKLAIDAKKLEAAKLAAIELDGLVAYSGRQGSGRAHALGGQLVLLGWLNYLASKEDVRDPKDPELRALVTPRGKWSEIVDARRLTDRGTVPFSRWEYWEMRDAGSARAQVLELSHYIDRAEVEALAASYGRLPDPSDQETASAYERFLRLLDEGGRDISDRETNLKEHLTKAISAWDATENVRLREEPLSQAKIEILRASLADELRSSPRLAVQIPTQTDVPSHGSHERPILGINYRVPRHYLVDGIFNQTYADPKEVGRVIARSFVDGEDLRIVEALQARQEQWMALTAAAIGHQIEVLGAEAEHYVLAVPYGGLVDDVWYASDFQQIRDRVTLVETGALDEEVLLFDRRAAVISSRAPEEKDGLVQVGDTSIALGVFEDVEGSEEPEVRVEAGEFFVVWSVEEPRIHRFAAPEAADESQA
;
A
#
# COMPACT_ATOMS: atom_id res chain seq x y z
N MET A 1 33.73 -21.11 55.68
CA MET A 1 33.84 -22.35 54.91
C MET A 1 32.46 -22.59 54.31
N ALA A 2 32.21 -22.25 53.05
CA ALA A 2 32.90 -22.84 51.90
C ALA A 2 32.60 -24.35 51.89
N ARG A 3 32.22 -24.98 50.80
CA ARG A 3 32.54 -24.76 49.40
C ARG A 3 31.75 -25.87 48.68
N TYR A 4 31.32 -25.66 47.44
CA TYR A 4 31.83 -26.42 46.29
C TYR A 4 31.85 -27.95 46.49
N VAL A 5 31.20 -28.74 45.65
CA VAL A 5 31.44 -28.91 44.20
C VAL A 5 30.16 -29.56 43.64
N ALA A 6 29.48 -28.98 42.65
CA ALA A 6 29.62 -29.24 41.20
C ALA A 6 29.31 -30.71 40.83
N MET A 7 28.66 -31.07 39.72
CA MET A 7 28.75 -30.54 38.36
C MET A 7 27.74 -31.28 37.46
N ARG A 8 27.30 -30.62 36.39
CA ARG A 8 26.90 -31.14 35.06
C ARG A 8 25.80 -32.21 34.98
N THR A 9 24.68 -31.83 34.36
CA THR A 9 24.38 -32.13 32.94
C THR A 9 23.23 -31.23 32.46
N ASP A 10 23.37 -30.65 31.27
CA ASP A 10 22.31 -29.96 30.55
C ASP A 10 21.18 -30.93 30.15
N PRO A 11 19.90 -30.52 30.18
CA PRO A 11 18.89 -31.08 29.31
C PRO A 11 18.61 -30.15 28.12
N PRO A 12 18.20 -30.73 26.97
CA PRO A 12 18.09 -30.06 25.69
C PRO A 12 16.85 -29.16 25.58
N ALA A 13 16.87 -28.36 24.52
CA ALA A 13 15.81 -27.46 24.09
C ALA A 13 14.41 -28.12 24.01
N GLY A 14 13.40 -27.41 24.51
CA GLY A 14 11.99 -27.68 24.22
C GLY A 14 11.11 -28.01 25.43
N ALA A 15 10.81 -27.00 26.28
CA ALA A 15 9.57 -26.83 27.04
C ALA A 15 9.75 -25.78 28.15
N ARG A 16 9.32 -24.54 27.91
CA ARG A 16 9.13 -23.54 28.99
C ARG A 16 7.78 -22.84 28.82
N SER A 17 6.78 -23.30 29.56
CA SER A 17 5.80 -22.46 30.27
C SER A 17 4.86 -23.35 31.08
N ARG A 18 5.19 -23.56 32.37
CA ARG A 18 4.23 -23.91 33.43
C ARG A 18 4.93 -23.96 34.79
N TRP A 19 5.33 -22.80 35.29
CA TRP A 19 5.65 -22.62 36.70
C TRP A 19 5.09 -21.26 37.14
N SER A 20 3.80 -21.23 37.42
CA SER A 20 3.14 -20.19 38.24
C SER A 20 1.99 -20.80 39.03
N ASP A 21 2.21 -21.96 39.64
CA ASP A 21 1.24 -22.64 40.54
C ASP A 21 1.82 -22.84 41.95
N GLY A 22 2.69 -21.91 42.40
CA GLY A 22 3.18 -21.88 43.78
C GLY A 22 2.10 -21.44 44.78
N ASP A 23 1.19 -20.55 44.37
CA ASP A 23 0.16 -20.00 45.25
C ASP A 23 -1.06 -20.91 45.37
N SER A 24 -1.41 -21.63 44.30
CA SER A 24 -2.49 -22.63 44.28
C SER A 24 -2.16 -23.81 45.20
N PHE A 25 -0.90 -24.24 45.27
CA PHE A 25 -0.47 -25.38 46.09
C PHE A 25 -0.45 -25.05 47.59
N CYS A 26 -0.04 -23.84 47.99
CA CYS A 26 -0.10 -23.41 49.39
C CYS A 26 -1.55 -23.24 49.90
N VAL A 27 -2.48 -22.75 49.07
CA VAL A 27 -3.89 -22.61 49.45
C VAL A 27 -4.60 -23.97 49.49
N LEU A 28 -4.26 -24.92 48.60
CA LEU A 28 -4.80 -26.29 48.64
C LEU A 28 -4.25 -27.12 49.82
N VAL A 29 -2.98 -26.95 50.18
CA VAL A 29 -2.38 -27.65 51.33
C VAL A 29 -2.87 -27.06 52.65
N VAL A 30 -3.00 -25.73 52.78
CA VAL A 30 -3.55 -25.09 53.98
C VAL A 30 -5.07 -25.30 54.09
N GLY A 31 -5.81 -25.26 52.97
CA GLY A 31 -7.24 -25.57 52.93
C GLY A 31 -7.55 -27.04 53.20
N GLY A 32 -6.73 -27.96 52.70
CA GLY A 32 -6.80 -29.39 53.00
C GLY A 32 -6.45 -29.71 54.45
N GLN A 33 -5.46 -29.03 55.03
CA GLN A 33 -5.10 -29.18 56.45
C GLN A 33 -6.12 -28.53 57.39
N MET A 34 -6.77 -27.42 57.01
CA MET A 34 -7.88 -26.84 57.79
C MET A 34 -9.17 -27.64 57.68
N ALA A 35 -9.46 -28.25 56.53
CA ALA A 35 -10.60 -29.17 56.38
C ALA A 35 -10.37 -30.50 57.13
N ALA A 36 -9.14 -31.02 57.14
CA ALA A 36 -8.77 -32.18 57.93
C ALA A 36 -8.74 -31.88 59.44
N ALA A 37 -8.21 -30.73 59.86
CA ALA A 37 -8.25 -30.29 61.26
C ALA A 37 -9.69 -30.00 61.73
N GLY A 38 -10.52 -29.38 60.88
CA GLY A 38 -11.95 -29.19 61.12
C GLY A 38 -12.73 -30.51 61.21
N GLY A 39 -12.44 -31.46 60.31
CA GLY A 39 -13.03 -32.81 60.34
C GLY A 39 -12.64 -33.61 61.59
N ILE A 40 -11.37 -33.51 62.02
CA ILE A 40 -10.87 -34.16 63.24
C ILE A 40 -11.41 -33.48 64.51
N MET A 41 -11.59 -32.16 64.51
CA MET A 41 -12.20 -31.43 65.62
C MET A 41 -13.70 -31.75 65.74
N ILE A 42 -14.42 -31.89 64.62
CA ILE A 42 -15.84 -32.28 64.56
C ILE A 42 -16.03 -33.74 64.97
N ALA A 43 -15.13 -34.65 64.57
CA ALA A 43 -15.16 -36.05 64.99
C ALA A 43 -14.88 -36.22 66.50
N ASN A 44 -13.99 -35.41 67.07
CA ASN A 44 -13.71 -35.41 68.52
C ASN A 44 -14.82 -34.70 69.33
N LEU A 45 -15.49 -33.69 68.77
CA LEU A 45 -16.66 -33.07 69.39
C LEU A 45 -17.87 -34.01 69.37
N ALA A 46 -18.09 -34.78 68.30
CA ALA A 46 -19.21 -35.73 68.21
C ALA A 46 -19.24 -36.81 69.31
N GLY A 47 -18.11 -37.11 69.95
CA GLY A 47 -18.03 -38.06 71.07
C GLY A 47 -18.55 -37.54 72.41
N ARG A 48 -18.68 -36.21 72.61
CA ARG A 48 -19.20 -35.58 73.85
C ARG A 48 -19.92 -34.24 73.62
N ALA A 49 -20.46 -34.01 72.42
CA ALA A 49 -21.11 -32.76 72.06
C ALA A 49 -22.58 -32.75 72.49
N THR A 50 -22.94 -31.75 73.29
CA THR A 50 -24.32 -31.27 73.39
C THR A 50 -24.77 -30.70 72.04
N ALA A 51 -26.07 -30.72 71.75
CA ALA A 51 -26.64 -30.25 70.48
C ALA A 51 -26.17 -28.84 70.05
N THR A 52 -25.74 -28.00 71.00
CA THR A 52 -25.16 -26.67 70.79
C THR A 52 -23.81 -26.68 70.07
N THR A 53 -22.94 -27.64 70.35
CA THR A 53 -21.62 -27.74 69.69
C THR A 53 -21.73 -28.30 68.28
N LEU A 54 -22.72 -29.17 68.04
CA LEU A 54 -23.04 -29.68 66.71
C LEU A 54 -23.64 -28.58 65.82
N ALA A 55 -24.54 -27.75 66.36
CA ALA A 55 -25.14 -26.64 65.62
C ALA A 55 -24.13 -25.53 65.29
N ALA A 56 -23.26 -25.16 66.22
CA ALA A 56 -22.17 -24.22 65.96
C ALA A 56 -21.19 -24.76 64.90
N ALA A 57 -20.84 -26.05 64.97
CA ALA A 57 -20.00 -26.70 63.96
C ALA A 57 -20.67 -26.73 62.58
N LEU A 58 -21.99 -26.95 62.50
CA LEU A 58 -22.75 -26.94 61.24
C LEU A 58 -22.87 -25.53 60.64
N LEU A 59 -23.04 -24.48 61.46
CA LEU A 59 -23.06 -23.09 61.00
C LEU A 59 -21.68 -22.64 60.48
N ILE A 60 -20.60 -23.03 61.16
CA ILE A 60 -19.23 -22.77 60.72
C ILE A 60 -18.91 -23.57 59.45
N ALA A 61 -19.31 -24.85 59.39
CA ALA A 61 -19.09 -25.69 58.21
C ALA A 61 -19.89 -25.17 56.99
N GLY A 62 -21.13 -24.73 57.20
CA GLY A 62 -21.97 -24.18 56.12
C GLY A 62 -21.48 -22.83 55.60
N SER A 63 -21.00 -21.94 56.47
CA SER A 63 -20.39 -20.67 56.05
C SER A 63 -19.06 -20.86 55.31
N VAL A 64 -18.22 -21.82 55.76
CA VAL A 64 -16.98 -22.19 55.06
C VAL A 64 -17.27 -22.87 53.71
N LEU A 65 -18.27 -23.74 53.64
CA LEU A 65 -18.70 -24.39 52.41
C LEU A 65 -19.26 -23.37 51.40
N PHE A 66 -20.10 -22.43 51.86
CA PHE A 66 -20.61 -21.35 51.02
C PHE A 66 -19.49 -20.47 50.46
N ALA A 67 -18.53 -20.07 51.30
CA ALA A 67 -17.36 -19.31 50.88
C ALA A 67 -16.50 -20.10 49.86
N SER A 68 -16.30 -21.40 50.09
CA SER A 68 -15.53 -22.28 49.19
C SER A 68 -16.23 -22.55 47.86
N VAL A 69 -17.56 -22.70 47.85
CA VAL A 69 -18.35 -22.86 46.64
C VAL A 69 -18.40 -21.55 45.84
N ALA A 70 -18.55 -20.40 46.51
CA ALA A 70 -18.46 -19.09 45.87
C ALA A 70 -17.08 -18.84 45.24
N LEU A 71 -16.00 -19.25 45.92
CA LEU A 71 -14.63 -19.18 45.38
C LEU A 71 -14.42 -20.12 44.17
N ARG A 72 -14.89 -21.37 44.23
CA ARG A 72 -14.78 -22.36 43.13
C ARG A 72 -15.63 -22.03 41.91
N LEU A 73 -16.85 -21.50 42.11
CA LEU A 73 -17.70 -21.05 40.99
C LEU A 73 -17.05 -19.89 40.23
N ARG A 74 -16.15 -19.14 40.89
CA ARG A 74 -15.39 -18.06 40.27
C ARG A 74 -14.13 -18.54 39.53
N GLU A 75 -13.40 -19.53 40.03
CA GLU A 75 -12.28 -20.12 39.25
C GLU A 75 -12.76 -20.68 37.90
N ARG A 76 -14.03 -21.11 37.81
CA ARG A 76 -14.67 -21.47 36.54
C ARG A 76 -15.13 -20.25 35.70
N SER A 77 -15.30 -19.09 36.31
CA SER A 77 -15.81 -17.85 35.71
C SER A 77 -14.76 -17.09 34.90
N ASP A 78 -13.47 -17.27 35.16
CA ASP A 78 -12.38 -16.66 34.38
C ASP A 78 -12.32 -17.18 32.92
N SER A 79 -13.20 -18.12 32.54
CA SER A 79 -13.42 -18.60 31.18
C SER A 79 -14.36 -17.74 30.30
N GLY A 80 -14.76 -16.55 30.76
CA GLY A 80 -15.43 -15.54 29.90
C GLY A 80 -16.95 -15.70 29.71
N ARG A 81 -17.63 -16.62 30.42
CA ARG A 81 -19.10 -16.76 30.43
C ARG A 81 -19.72 -16.28 31.75
N VAL A 82 -19.61 -14.99 32.08
CA VAL A 82 -19.88 -14.52 33.45
C VAL A 82 -21.28 -13.97 33.73
N GLY A 83 -22.09 -13.62 32.73
CA GLY A 83 -23.34 -12.88 33.02
C GLY A 83 -24.49 -13.67 33.67
N ARG A 84 -24.59 -15.01 33.50
CA ARG A 84 -25.79 -15.76 33.92
C ARG A 84 -25.58 -16.69 35.12
N GLY A 85 -24.42 -17.35 35.24
CA GLY A 85 -24.22 -18.39 36.27
C GLY A 85 -24.16 -17.84 37.70
N GLY A 86 -23.44 -16.75 37.93
CA GLY A 86 -23.27 -16.14 39.26
C GLY A 86 -24.55 -15.53 39.81
N PHE A 87 -25.31 -14.81 38.98
CA PHE A 87 -26.60 -14.23 39.37
C PHE A 87 -27.66 -15.31 39.65
N VAL A 88 -27.65 -16.41 38.91
CA VAL A 88 -28.53 -17.56 39.18
C VAL A 88 -28.19 -18.18 40.53
N PHE A 89 -26.90 -18.39 40.85
CA PHE A 89 -26.49 -18.92 42.16
C PHE A 89 -26.87 -17.99 43.32
N LEU A 90 -26.68 -16.67 43.18
CA LEU A 90 -27.09 -15.69 44.19
C LEU A 90 -28.61 -15.66 44.37
N GLY A 91 -29.37 -15.73 43.27
CA GLY A 91 -30.83 -15.84 43.31
C GLY A 91 -31.31 -17.11 44.03
N TRP A 92 -30.70 -18.26 43.74
CA TRP A 92 -30.98 -19.51 44.46
C TRP A 92 -30.60 -19.44 45.94
N SER A 93 -29.47 -18.82 46.26
CA SER A 93 -29.01 -18.65 47.65
C SER A 93 -29.94 -17.74 48.44
N PHE A 94 -30.45 -16.67 47.82
CA PHE A 94 -31.48 -15.79 48.38
C PHE A 94 -32.78 -16.56 48.65
N LEU A 95 -33.31 -17.27 47.65
CA LEU A 95 -34.56 -18.04 47.79
C LEU A 95 -34.44 -19.14 48.85
N LEU A 96 -33.32 -19.87 48.87
CA LEU A 96 -33.05 -20.89 49.86
C LEU A 96 -32.94 -20.30 51.27
N SER A 97 -32.26 -19.16 51.42
CA SER A 97 -32.14 -18.49 52.73
C SER A 97 -33.49 -17.97 53.23
N ALA A 98 -34.29 -17.36 52.36
CA ALA A 98 -35.65 -16.93 52.70
C ALA A 98 -36.55 -18.12 53.08
N ALA A 99 -36.44 -19.24 52.37
CA ALA A 99 -37.19 -20.46 52.67
C ALA A 99 -36.75 -21.11 54.00
N VAL A 100 -35.45 -21.15 54.28
CA VAL A 100 -34.90 -21.65 55.56
C VAL A 100 -35.32 -20.76 56.73
N LEU A 101 -35.31 -19.44 56.54
CA LEU A 101 -35.79 -18.48 57.54
C LEU A 101 -37.30 -18.62 57.79
N ALA A 102 -38.10 -18.76 56.73
CA ALA A 102 -39.55 -18.97 56.85
C ALA A 102 -39.88 -20.32 57.54
N ALA A 103 -39.16 -21.39 57.20
CA ALA A 103 -39.33 -22.71 57.83
C ALA A 103 -38.88 -22.69 59.30
N GLY A 104 -37.75 -22.03 59.60
CA GLY A 104 -37.21 -21.87 60.95
C GLY A 104 -38.11 -21.04 61.88
N HIS A 105 -38.87 -20.08 61.34
CA HIS A 105 -39.84 -19.30 62.12
C HIS A 105 -41.03 -20.14 62.60
N SER A 106 -41.36 -21.25 61.92
CA SER A 106 -42.43 -22.17 62.31
C SER A 106 -42.00 -23.28 63.28
N GLY A 107 -40.69 -23.47 63.48
CA GLY A 107 -40.12 -24.52 64.34
C GLY A 107 -39.44 -23.92 65.56
N ASP A 108 -40.08 -24.03 66.72
CA ASP A 108 -39.60 -23.50 67.99
C ASP A 108 -38.28 -24.17 68.45
N LEU A 109 -37.13 -23.61 68.04
CA LEU A 109 -35.79 -24.07 68.42
C LEU A 109 -35.49 -23.65 69.86
N ARG A 110 -36.06 -24.40 70.83
CA ARG A 110 -36.02 -24.19 72.29
C ARG A 110 -34.63 -23.97 72.92
N TRP A 111 -33.53 -24.17 72.18
CA TRP A 111 -32.17 -23.99 72.68
C TRP A 111 -31.62 -22.57 72.50
N VAL A 112 -32.21 -21.74 71.62
CA VAL A 112 -31.74 -20.38 71.34
C VAL A 112 -32.23 -19.35 72.36
N GLY A 113 -33.36 -19.60 73.04
CA GLY A 113 -33.92 -18.71 74.07
C GLY A 113 -33.06 -18.48 75.32
N ARG A 114 -31.83 -19.03 75.39
CA ARG A 114 -30.83 -18.72 76.43
C ARG A 114 -29.90 -17.56 76.06
N LEU A 115 -29.85 -17.17 74.78
CA LEU A 115 -29.21 -15.94 74.32
C LEU A 115 -30.31 -14.89 74.26
N GLY A 116 -30.53 -14.16 75.34
CA GLY A 116 -31.55 -13.09 75.34
C GLY A 116 -31.24 -12.07 74.25
N SER A 117 -32.07 -12.01 73.20
CA SER A 117 -32.00 -10.93 72.24
C SER A 117 -32.49 -9.65 72.92
N ALA A 118 -31.68 -8.60 72.87
CA ALA A 118 -32.19 -7.27 73.15
C ALA A 118 -33.17 -6.92 72.02
N ARG A 119 -34.44 -6.63 72.34
CA ARG A 119 -35.43 -6.15 71.36
C ARG A 119 -34.81 -5.02 70.52
N GLY A 120 -34.71 -5.23 69.21
CA GLY A 120 -34.13 -4.27 68.26
C GLY A 120 -32.73 -4.63 67.72
N GLY A 121 -32.13 -5.75 68.13
CA GLY A 121 -30.84 -6.22 67.62
C GLY A 121 -30.81 -6.42 66.09
N ASP A 122 -31.90 -6.89 65.51
CA ASP A 122 -32.04 -7.21 64.09
C ASP A 122 -32.07 -5.93 63.25
N GLY A 123 -32.78 -4.91 63.76
CA GLY A 123 -32.81 -3.57 63.17
C GLY A 123 -31.45 -2.87 63.24
N LEU A 124 -30.71 -3.04 64.34
CA LEU A 124 -29.33 -2.57 64.46
C LEU A 124 -28.39 -3.32 63.50
N LEU A 125 -28.52 -4.65 63.39
CA LEU A 125 -27.71 -5.45 62.46
C LEU A 125 -27.97 -5.04 61.01
N TRP A 126 -29.24 -4.78 60.65
CA TRP A 126 -29.62 -4.26 59.34
C TRP A 126 -29.02 -2.88 59.06
N GLN A 127 -29.13 -1.95 60.01
CA GLN A 127 -28.52 -0.61 59.89
C GLN A 127 -26.99 -0.67 59.79
N VAL A 128 -26.35 -1.53 60.59
CA VAL A 128 -24.90 -1.74 60.57
C VAL A 128 -24.47 -2.32 59.22
N GLN A 129 -25.15 -3.35 58.71
CA GLN A 129 -24.85 -3.92 57.39
C GLN A 129 -25.05 -2.90 56.28
N ALA A 130 -26.16 -2.15 56.27
CA ALA A 130 -26.41 -1.13 55.27
C ALA A 130 -25.33 -0.04 55.30
N THR A 131 -24.87 0.34 56.49
CA THR A 131 -23.78 1.31 56.68
C THR A 131 -22.45 0.74 56.18
N PHE A 132 -22.13 -0.52 56.50
CA PHE A 132 -20.92 -1.19 56.00
C PHE A 132 -20.90 -1.33 54.49
N LEU A 133 -22.05 -1.68 53.89
CA LEU A 133 -22.19 -1.77 52.44
C LEU A 133 -21.99 -0.40 51.78
N SER A 134 -22.63 0.64 52.33
CA SER A 134 -22.54 2.00 51.80
C SER A 134 -21.13 2.59 51.95
N VAL A 135 -20.53 2.54 53.14
CA VAL A 135 -19.19 3.05 53.41
C VAL A 135 -18.13 2.24 52.68
N GLY A 136 -18.26 0.91 52.69
CA GLY A 136 -17.36 0.01 51.98
C GLY A 136 -17.39 0.23 50.47
N PHE A 137 -18.57 0.41 49.88
CA PHE A 137 -18.70 0.73 48.47
C PHE A 137 -18.19 2.14 48.15
N ALA A 138 -18.54 3.15 48.95
CA ALA A 138 -18.07 4.51 48.76
C ALA A 138 -16.55 4.60 48.84
N GLY A 139 -15.92 3.92 49.81
CA GLY A 139 -14.47 3.91 49.93
C GLY A 139 -13.77 3.13 48.81
N LEU A 140 -14.34 2.03 48.31
CA LEU A 140 -13.85 1.35 47.09
C LEU A 140 -14.01 2.23 45.85
N ALA A 141 -15.11 2.99 45.75
CA ALA A 141 -15.37 3.90 44.63
C ALA A 141 -14.43 5.13 44.66
N ILE A 142 -14.20 5.73 45.83
CA ILE A 142 -13.26 6.84 46.00
C ILE A 142 -11.83 6.37 45.69
N ALA A 143 -11.43 5.19 46.15
CA ALA A 143 -10.12 4.66 45.81
C ALA A 143 -9.99 4.40 44.30
N ALA A 144 -11.04 3.88 43.65
CA ALA A 144 -11.10 3.74 42.19
C ALA A 144 -11.08 5.10 41.47
N GLN A 145 -11.62 6.16 42.07
CA GLN A 145 -11.54 7.54 41.57
C GLN A 145 -10.15 8.16 41.76
N LEU A 146 -9.44 7.87 42.85
CA LEU A 146 -8.04 8.30 43.05
C LEU A 146 -7.10 7.62 42.04
N PHE A 147 -7.42 6.41 41.57
CA PHE A 147 -6.76 5.81 40.40
C PHE A 147 -7.03 6.57 39.09
N ALA A 148 -8.10 7.37 39.00
CA ALA A 148 -8.52 8.08 37.79
C ALA A 148 -7.75 9.38 37.52
N GLU A 149 -6.99 9.90 38.49
CA GLU A 149 -6.11 11.06 38.30
C GLU A 149 -4.79 10.70 37.60
N ALA A 150 -4.49 9.40 37.42
CA ALA A 150 -3.43 8.98 36.51
C ALA A 150 -3.91 9.15 35.05
N PRO A 151 -3.16 9.84 34.16
CA PRO A 151 -3.52 10.09 32.76
C PRO A 151 -3.85 8.86 31.89
N LEU A 152 -3.65 7.64 32.43
CA LEU A 152 -3.87 6.35 31.76
C LEU A 152 -5.25 5.73 32.06
N ALA A 153 -6.09 6.40 32.87
CA ALA A 153 -7.38 5.87 33.30
C ALA A 153 -8.51 6.13 32.27
N ILE A 154 -8.37 5.57 31.07
CA ILE A 154 -9.44 5.44 30.08
C ILE A 154 -10.61 4.70 30.72
N GLY A 155 -11.86 5.11 30.50
CA GLY A 155 -13.05 4.61 31.20
C GLY A 155 -13.23 3.08 31.22
N ALA A 156 -12.59 2.35 30.28
CA ALA A 156 -12.53 0.89 30.24
C ALA A 156 -11.68 0.25 31.36
N SER A 157 -10.63 0.91 31.85
CA SER A 157 -9.77 0.38 32.92
C SER A 157 -10.47 0.40 34.29
N ARG A 158 -11.38 1.37 34.52
CA ARG A 158 -12.16 1.53 35.77
C ARG A 158 -12.99 0.30 36.10
N GLY A 159 -13.68 -0.27 35.11
CA GLY A 159 -14.52 -1.45 35.28
C GLY A 159 -13.73 -2.70 35.70
N ARG A 160 -12.54 -2.91 35.11
CA ARG A 160 -11.70 -4.07 35.40
C ARG A 160 -10.90 -3.97 36.70
N VAL A 161 -10.48 -2.77 37.11
CA VAL A 161 -9.89 -2.58 38.45
C VAL A 161 -10.93 -2.92 39.52
N LEU A 162 -12.18 -2.46 39.35
CA LEU A 162 -13.29 -2.83 40.23
C LEU A 162 -13.61 -4.33 40.19
N GLU A 163 -13.48 -4.98 39.03
CA GLU A 163 -13.64 -6.42 38.87
C GLU A 163 -12.52 -7.22 39.57
N HIS A 164 -11.26 -6.78 39.45
CA HIS A 164 -10.08 -7.38 40.08
C HIS A 164 -10.12 -7.25 41.60
N VAL A 165 -10.57 -6.10 42.09
CA VAL A 165 -10.75 -5.79 43.51
C VAL A 165 -12.02 -6.43 44.07
N TRP A 166 -12.84 -7.09 43.23
CA TRP A 166 -14.07 -7.80 43.62
C TRP A 166 -15.20 -6.89 44.10
N ALA A 167 -15.16 -5.60 43.76
CA ALA A 167 -16.16 -4.63 44.17
C ALA A 167 -17.57 -5.04 43.71
N GLY A 168 -17.73 -5.52 42.46
CA GLY A 168 -19.03 -5.97 41.96
C GLY A 168 -19.62 -7.18 42.70
N TRP A 169 -18.76 -8.11 43.14
CA TRP A 169 -19.19 -9.29 43.92
C TRP A 169 -19.54 -8.90 45.36
N PHE A 170 -18.73 -8.04 45.98
CA PHE A 170 -19.02 -7.45 47.28
C PHE A 170 -20.38 -6.73 47.27
N THR A 171 -20.64 -5.87 46.27
CA THR A 171 -21.92 -5.17 46.16
C THR A 171 -23.09 -6.12 45.94
N ALA A 172 -22.95 -7.13 45.06
CA ALA A 172 -24.01 -8.09 44.79
C ALA A 172 -24.35 -8.97 46.02
N VAL A 173 -23.34 -9.55 46.67
CA VAL A 173 -23.52 -10.34 47.90
C VAL A 173 -24.05 -9.46 49.03
N GLY A 174 -23.53 -8.24 49.17
CA GLY A 174 -23.96 -7.30 50.20
C GLY A 174 -25.39 -6.81 50.03
N LEU A 175 -25.87 -6.60 48.79
CA LEU A 175 -27.27 -6.26 48.51
C LEU A 175 -28.20 -7.43 48.82
N VAL A 176 -27.83 -8.65 48.44
CA VAL A 176 -28.61 -9.87 48.76
C VAL A 176 -28.63 -10.08 50.27
N ALA A 177 -27.50 -9.95 50.95
CA ALA A 177 -27.39 -10.00 52.40
C ALA A 177 -28.32 -8.97 53.06
N ASN A 178 -28.28 -7.72 52.59
CA ASN A 178 -29.11 -6.63 53.12
C ASN A 178 -30.60 -6.91 52.95
N ALA A 179 -31.00 -7.51 51.83
CA ALA A 179 -32.39 -7.93 51.59
C ALA A 179 -32.81 -9.08 52.51
N VAL A 180 -31.97 -10.11 52.70
CA VAL A 180 -32.26 -11.22 53.62
C VAL A 180 -32.33 -10.75 55.07
N ILE A 181 -31.40 -9.89 55.50
CA ILE A 181 -31.41 -9.27 56.83
C ILE A 181 -32.68 -8.42 57.01
N GLY A 182 -33.08 -7.64 55.99
CA GLY A 182 -34.30 -6.85 56.05
C GLY A 182 -35.57 -7.71 56.13
N ILE A 183 -35.63 -8.84 55.43
CA ILE A 183 -36.76 -9.78 55.52
C ILE A 183 -36.87 -10.34 56.94
N GLU A 184 -35.74 -10.72 57.54
CA GLU A 184 -35.69 -11.22 58.91
C GLU A 184 -36.10 -10.15 59.92
N ALA A 185 -35.49 -8.96 59.87
CA ALA A 185 -35.75 -7.86 60.80
C ALA A 185 -37.18 -7.30 60.74
N ILE A 186 -37.83 -7.32 59.56
CA ILE A 186 -39.18 -6.76 59.36
C ILE A 186 -40.28 -7.82 59.47
N TRP A 187 -40.08 -9.01 58.89
CA TRP A 187 -41.15 -9.99 58.68
C TRP A 187 -41.02 -11.25 59.53
N LEU A 188 -39.80 -11.64 59.95
CA LEU A 188 -39.52 -12.96 60.55
C LEU A 188 -38.61 -12.84 61.77
N GLN A 189 -38.92 -11.89 62.68
CA GLN A 189 -38.13 -11.62 63.89
C GLN A 189 -37.97 -12.89 64.73
N SER A 190 -36.75 -13.44 64.75
CA SER A 190 -36.44 -14.69 65.45
C SER A 190 -34.96 -14.71 65.83
N ASP A 191 -34.66 -15.00 67.11
CA ASP A 191 -33.29 -15.05 67.63
C ASP A 191 -32.38 -16.03 66.87
N ALA A 192 -32.97 -17.12 66.35
CA ALA A 192 -32.26 -18.08 65.51
C ALA A 192 -32.02 -17.55 64.09
N GLY A 193 -32.94 -16.73 63.59
CA GLY A 193 -32.84 -16.01 62.33
C GLY A 193 -31.69 -15.02 62.34
N VAL A 194 -31.58 -14.19 63.38
CA VAL A 194 -30.48 -13.22 63.57
C VAL A 194 -29.12 -13.91 63.48
N LEU A 195 -28.97 -15.02 64.21
CA LEU A 195 -27.70 -15.74 64.28
C LEU A 195 -27.36 -16.40 62.93
N PHE A 196 -28.37 -16.96 62.25
CA PHE A 196 -28.21 -17.50 60.90
C PHE A 196 -27.79 -16.43 59.91
N VAL A 197 -28.47 -15.29 59.90
CA VAL A 197 -28.21 -14.19 58.99
C VAL A 197 -26.84 -13.54 59.28
N ALA A 198 -26.47 -13.36 60.54
CA ALA A 198 -25.15 -12.87 60.93
C ALA A 198 -24.03 -13.81 60.44
N ALA A 199 -24.20 -15.12 60.61
CA ALA A 199 -23.19 -16.11 60.22
C ALA A 199 -23.07 -16.32 58.70
N PHE A 200 -24.20 -16.38 57.98
CA PHE A 200 -24.23 -16.74 56.55
C PHE A 200 -24.20 -15.54 55.61
N TRP A 201 -24.57 -14.34 56.05
CA TRP A 201 -24.68 -13.18 55.18
C TRP A 201 -23.83 -12.00 55.63
N PHE A 202 -23.82 -11.66 56.92
CA PHE A 202 -23.00 -10.55 57.44
C PHE A 202 -21.50 -10.87 57.40
N LEU A 203 -21.05 -11.95 58.04
CA LEU A 203 -19.63 -12.33 58.10
C LEU A 203 -18.99 -12.52 56.71
N PRO A 204 -19.62 -13.20 55.73
CA PRO A 204 -19.06 -13.30 54.39
C PRO A 204 -18.98 -11.97 53.65
N THR A 205 -19.95 -11.07 53.84
CA THR A 205 -19.90 -9.72 53.25
C THR A 205 -18.72 -8.92 53.82
N MET A 206 -18.50 -9.01 55.14
CA MET A 206 -17.35 -8.38 55.79
C MET A 206 -16.01 -8.96 55.32
N ALA A 207 -15.91 -10.29 55.21
CA ALA A 207 -14.71 -10.94 54.68
C ALA A 207 -14.41 -10.49 53.24
N LEU A 208 -15.44 -10.39 52.39
CA LEU A 208 -15.30 -9.89 51.02
C LEU A 208 -14.84 -8.44 50.99
N LEU A 209 -15.34 -7.58 51.88
CA LEU A 209 -14.88 -6.19 51.98
C LEU A 209 -13.37 -6.12 52.32
N VAL A 210 -12.94 -6.86 53.33
CA VAL A 210 -11.53 -6.89 53.77
C VAL A 210 -10.63 -7.46 52.67
N ILE A 211 -11.05 -8.53 51.99
CA ILE A 211 -10.30 -9.09 50.86
C ILE A 211 -10.21 -8.08 49.71
N SER A 212 -11.31 -7.38 49.41
CA SER A 212 -11.36 -6.36 48.36
C SER A 212 -10.37 -5.23 48.69
N TYR A 213 -10.43 -4.68 49.91
CA TYR A 213 -9.47 -3.66 50.36
C TYR A 213 -8.02 -4.16 50.41
N GLY A 214 -7.79 -5.41 50.83
CA GLY A 214 -6.46 -6.01 50.83
C GLY A 214 -5.88 -6.15 49.43
N ARG A 215 -6.70 -6.54 48.45
CA ARG A 215 -6.32 -6.59 47.03
C ARG A 215 -6.04 -5.21 46.46
N LEU A 216 -6.90 -4.24 46.77
CA LEU A 216 -6.71 -2.85 46.42
C LEU A 216 -5.40 -2.28 46.99
N MET A 217 -5.10 -2.55 48.27
CA MET A 217 -3.84 -2.14 48.89
C MET A 217 -2.62 -2.84 48.28
N ARG A 218 -2.73 -4.12 47.90
CA ARG A 218 -1.65 -4.78 47.16
C ARG A 218 -1.42 -4.16 45.79
N LEU A 219 -2.47 -3.75 45.09
CA LEU A 219 -2.36 -2.98 43.84
C LEU A 219 -1.65 -1.64 44.07
N PHE A 220 -1.94 -0.94 45.18
CA PHE A 220 -1.18 0.26 45.58
C PHE A 220 0.28 -0.04 45.92
N GLY A 221 0.57 -1.19 46.52
CA GLY A 221 1.93 -1.60 46.89
C GLY A 221 2.77 -2.17 45.75
N SER A 222 2.18 -2.47 44.59
CA SER A 222 2.86 -3.08 43.44
C SER A 222 2.51 -2.38 42.11
N PRO A 223 3.13 -1.22 41.83
CA PRO A 223 2.84 -0.42 40.63
C PRO A 223 3.00 -1.17 39.31
N SER A 224 3.92 -2.15 39.25
CA SER A 224 4.17 -2.96 38.05
C SER A 224 3.04 -3.92 37.70
N HIS A 225 2.36 -4.50 38.69
CA HIS A 225 1.19 -5.36 38.47
C HIS A 225 -0.03 -4.56 38.04
N LEU A 226 -0.19 -3.34 38.56
CA LEU A 226 -1.22 -2.42 38.11
C LEU A 226 -1.02 -2.05 36.63
N ASP A 227 0.21 -1.71 36.24
CA ASP A 227 0.55 -1.39 34.86
C ASP A 227 0.29 -2.58 33.91
N GLU A 228 0.64 -3.80 34.32
CA GLU A 228 0.40 -5.01 33.53
C GLU A 228 -1.09 -5.32 33.36
N VAL A 229 -1.89 -5.17 34.43
CA VAL A 229 -3.35 -5.39 34.42
C VAL A 229 -4.05 -4.31 33.59
N VAL A 230 -3.65 -3.05 33.67
CA VAL A 230 -4.21 -1.96 32.85
C VAL A 230 -3.83 -2.16 31.38
N ARG A 231 -2.57 -2.50 31.09
CA ARG A 231 -2.06 -2.75 29.73
C ARG A 231 -2.79 -3.92 29.05
N THR A 232 -2.82 -5.08 29.69
CA THR A 232 -3.52 -6.27 29.15
C THR A 232 -5.02 -6.04 29.05
N SER A 233 -5.62 -5.35 30.01
CA SER A 233 -7.06 -5.02 30.00
C SER A 233 -7.43 -4.05 28.88
N LEU A 234 -6.65 -2.99 28.67
CA LEU A 234 -6.92 -1.98 27.65
C LEU A 234 -6.79 -2.57 26.26
N VAL A 235 -5.69 -3.29 25.99
CA VAL A 235 -5.47 -3.95 24.70
C VAL A 235 -6.55 -4.99 24.41
N GLN A 236 -6.89 -5.85 25.37
CA GLN A 236 -7.97 -6.83 25.19
C GLN A 236 -9.34 -6.16 25.01
N THR A 237 -9.64 -5.10 25.75
CA THR A 237 -10.94 -4.43 25.68
C THR A 237 -11.09 -3.68 24.36
N LEU A 238 -10.04 -3.00 23.90
CA LEU A 238 -10.00 -2.36 22.59
C LEU A 238 -10.06 -3.40 21.47
N ALA A 239 -9.27 -4.48 21.53
CA ALA A 239 -9.34 -5.55 20.55
C ALA A 239 -10.74 -6.19 20.48
N LEU A 240 -11.38 -6.47 21.62
CA LEU A 240 -12.73 -7.02 21.67
C LEU A 240 -13.79 -6.03 21.16
N ARG A 241 -13.64 -4.73 21.42
CA ARG A 241 -14.55 -3.70 20.93
C ARG A 241 -14.38 -3.49 19.43
N LEU A 242 -13.14 -3.36 18.94
CA LEU A 242 -12.81 -3.25 17.53
C LEU A 242 -13.28 -4.47 16.75
N ASP A 243 -13.06 -5.68 17.28
CA ASP A 243 -13.55 -6.93 16.69
C ASP A 243 -15.08 -7.01 16.72
N LYS A 244 -15.74 -6.52 17.78
CA LYS A 244 -17.21 -6.48 17.84
C LYS A 244 -17.80 -5.51 16.81
N VAL A 245 -17.23 -4.33 16.66
CA VAL A 245 -17.70 -3.30 15.72
C VAL A 245 -17.33 -3.68 14.28
N SER A 246 -16.13 -4.21 14.04
CA SER A 246 -15.72 -4.69 12.71
C SER A 246 -16.59 -5.84 12.23
N ARG A 247 -16.92 -6.82 13.09
CA ARG A 247 -17.82 -7.93 12.74
C ARG A 247 -19.20 -7.47 12.27
N VAL A 248 -19.71 -6.34 12.80
CA VAL A 248 -21.00 -5.76 12.37
C VAL A 248 -20.96 -5.32 10.90
N TYR A 249 -19.88 -4.69 10.46
CA TYR A 249 -19.78 -4.14 9.10
C TYR A 249 -19.15 -5.11 8.10
N VAL A 250 -18.23 -5.99 8.52
CA VAL A 250 -17.64 -7.04 7.68
C VAL A 250 -18.71 -8.00 7.15
N GLY A 251 -19.71 -8.34 7.97
CA GLY A 251 -20.83 -9.17 7.53
C GLY A 251 -21.65 -8.52 6.40
N ALA A 252 -21.83 -7.19 6.43
CA ALA A 252 -22.51 -6.44 5.38
C ALA A 252 -21.65 -6.31 4.11
N ARG A 253 -20.33 -6.16 4.25
CA ARG A 253 -19.37 -6.11 3.14
C ARG A 253 -19.31 -7.42 2.36
N ARG A 254 -19.29 -8.57 3.03
CA ARG A 254 -19.26 -9.90 2.36
C ARG A 254 -20.43 -10.13 1.40
N GLN A 255 -21.59 -9.53 1.68
CA GLN A 255 -22.76 -9.65 0.79
C GLN A 255 -22.60 -8.86 -0.52
N LEU A 256 -21.58 -8.00 -0.61
CA LEU A 256 -21.26 -7.19 -1.79
C LEU A 256 -20.16 -7.83 -2.65
N ASP A 257 -19.31 -8.69 -2.10
CA ASP A 257 -18.19 -9.29 -2.85
C ASP A 257 -18.68 -10.04 -4.11
N ASP A 258 -19.81 -10.75 -4.02
CA ASP A 258 -20.47 -11.44 -5.15
C ASP A 258 -20.92 -10.50 -6.28
N LEU A 259 -21.09 -9.20 -6.02
CA LEU A 259 -21.50 -8.21 -7.03
C LEU A 259 -20.32 -7.64 -7.82
N PHE A 260 -19.13 -7.62 -7.22
CA PHE A 260 -17.94 -6.93 -7.76
C PHE A 260 -16.83 -7.91 -8.21
N ALA A 261 -16.83 -9.16 -7.74
CA ALA A 261 -15.88 -10.20 -8.19
C ALA A 261 -16.01 -10.54 -9.69
N ALA A 262 -17.20 -10.35 -10.27
CA ALA A 262 -17.45 -10.58 -11.70
C ALA A 262 -17.00 -9.42 -12.63
N GLN A 263 -16.50 -8.30 -12.07
CA GLN A 263 -16.23 -7.06 -12.81
C GLN A 263 -14.73 -6.74 -13.00
N ARG A 264 -13.83 -7.57 -12.46
CA ARG A 264 -12.38 -7.30 -12.40
C ARG A 264 -11.62 -7.50 -13.73
N GLU A 265 -12.25 -8.03 -14.78
CA GLU A 265 -11.58 -8.45 -16.03
C GLU A 265 -11.65 -7.46 -17.21
N VAL A 266 -12.19 -6.24 -17.05
CA VAL A 266 -12.35 -5.32 -18.19
C VAL A 266 -11.70 -3.96 -17.89
N GLU A 267 -10.40 -3.85 -18.16
CA GLU A 267 -9.59 -2.65 -17.86
C GLU A 267 -9.30 -1.74 -19.07
N ASP A 268 -9.88 -1.98 -20.24
CA ASP A 268 -9.79 -1.06 -21.39
C ASP A 268 -11.17 -0.45 -21.72
N LEU A 269 -11.41 0.76 -21.21
CA LEU A 269 -12.57 1.59 -21.58
C LEU A 269 -12.05 2.83 -22.30
N GLY A 270 -12.36 2.94 -23.60
CA GLY A 270 -12.02 4.10 -24.44
C GLY A 270 -12.68 5.41 -23.98
N SER A 271 -12.20 6.53 -24.52
CA SER A 271 -12.49 7.92 -24.15
C SER A 271 -13.95 8.40 -24.29
N SER A 272 -14.90 7.53 -24.67
CA SER A 272 -16.30 7.91 -25.00
C SER A 272 -17.36 7.44 -23.97
N ALA A 273 -17.00 7.03 -22.76
CA ALA A 273 -17.97 6.56 -21.75
C ALA A 273 -18.64 7.71 -20.97
N ALA A 274 -19.99 7.74 -20.93
CA ALA A 274 -20.75 8.66 -20.10
C ALA A 274 -20.73 8.23 -18.62
N THR A 275 -20.55 9.19 -17.70
CA THR A 275 -20.51 8.94 -16.25
C THR A 275 -21.66 9.63 -15.52
N LEU A 276 -22.42 8.87 -14.73
CA LEU A 276 -23.48 9.37 -13.85
C LEU A 276 -23.06 9.21 -12.38
N PRO A 277 -22.72 10.31 -11.67
CA PRO A 277 -22.49 10.27 -10.23
C PRO A 277 -23.82 10.21 -9.47
N VAL A 278 -23.98 9.20 -8.61
CA VAL A 278 -25.14 9.06 -7.72
C VAL A 278 -24.79 9.59 -6.33
N PRO A 279 -25.37 10.73 -5.90
CA PRO A 279 -25.02 11.32 -4.62
C PRO A 279 -25.60 10.55 -3.44
N VAL A 280 -24.99 10.70 -2.27
CA VAL A 280 -25.54 10.14 -1.02
C VAL A 280 -26.86 10.82 -0.65
N PRO A 281 -27.91 10.07 -0.30
CA PRO A 281 -29.21 10.65 0.06
C PRO A 281 -29.24 11.35 1.43
N ARG A 282 -28.30 11.06 2.34
CA ARG A 282 -28.21 11.64 3.69
C ARG A 282 -26.76 11.85 4.07
N SER A 283 -26.42 13.02 4.62
CA SER A 283 -25.09 13.33 5.13
C SER A 283 -24.99 13.10 6.64
N GLY A 284 -23.78 12.85 7.15
CA GLY A 284 -23.46 12.73 8.56
C GLY A 284 -23.84 11.39 9.21
N LEU A 285 -24.38 10.44 8.43
CA LEU A 285 -24.76 9.10 8.90
C LEU A 285 -23.74 8.06 8.47
N VAL A 286 -23.67 6.97 9.23
CA VAL A 286 -22.82 5.81 8.92
C VAL A 286 -23.58 4.84 8.03
N VAL A 287 -22.95 4.37 6.95
CA VAL A 287 -23.51 3.31 6.11
C VAL A 287 -23.48 2.00 6.89
N LYS A 288 -24.64 1.46 7.21
CA LYS A 288 -24.78 0.17 7.91
C LYS A 288 -24.61 -1.00 6.96
N ALA A 289 -25.26 -0.95 5.81
CA ALA A 289 -25.21 -1.98 4.79
C ALA A 289 -25.66 -1.41 3.44
N ILE A 290 -25.31 -2.11 2.36
CA ILE A 290 -25.83 -1.83 1.02
C ILE A 290 -26.61 -3.07 0.59
N LYS A 291 -27.87 -2.90 0.20
CA LYS A 291 -28.77 -3.99 -0.16
C LYS A 291 -28.42 -4.52 -1.56
N PRO A 292 -27.84 -5.73 -1.68
CA PRO A 292 -27.35 -6.21 -2.97
C PRO A 292 -28.46 -6.42 -3.99
N GLN A 293 -29.67 -6.77 -3.55
CA GLN A 293 -30.82 -6.94 -4.43
C GLN A 293 -31.26 -5.63 -5.11
N ALA A 294 -31.15 -4.48 -4.44
CA ALA A 294 -31.49 -3.19 -5.02
C ALA A 294 -30.45 -2.76 -6.06
N VAL A 295 -29.16 -3.02 -5.79
CA VAL A 295 -28.08 -2.82 -6.77
C VAL A 295 -28.26 -3.71 -8.00
N ARG A 296 -28.61 -5.00 -7.83
CA ARG A 296 -28.90 -5.90 -8.97
C ARG A 296 -30.08 -5.42 -9.81
N ARG A 297 -31.13 -4.86 -9.19
CA ARG A 297 -32.26 -4.25 -9.92
C ARG A 297 -31.83 -3.01 -10.71
N ALA A 298 -30.96 -2.18 -10.14
CA ALA A 298 -30.39 -1.03 -10.85
C ALA A 298 -29.54 -1.49 -12.05
N VAL A 299 -28.67 -2.48 -11.88
CA VAL A 299 -27.89 -3.09 -12.98
C VAL A 299 -28.82 -3.65 -14.07
N ALA A 300 -29.86 -4.40 -13.69
CA ALA A 300 -30.82 -4.94 -14.64
C ALA A 300 -31.59 -3.85 -15.40
N SER A 301 -31.86 -2.70 -14.78
CA SER A 301 -32.51 -1.55 -15.44
C SER A 301 -31.60 -0.82 -16.44
N LEU A 302 -30.28 -1.03 -16.36
CA LEU A 302 -29.28 -0.48 -17.28
C LEU A 302 -28.99 -1.41 -18.47
N ALA A 303 -29.55 -2.63 -18.46
CA ALA A 303 -29.45 -3.53 -19.60
C ALA A 303 -30.33 -3.03 -20.76
N PRO A 304 -29.90 -3.18 -22.03
CA PRO A 304 -30.70 -2.78 -23.17
C PRO A 304 -32.04 -3.51 -23.16
N PRO A 305 -33.13 -2.85 -23.60
CA PRO A 305 -34.40 -3.54 -23.76
C PRO A 305 -34.19 -4.71 -24.72
N VAL A 306 -34.59 -5.91 -24.32
CA VAL A 306 -34.69 -7.06 -25.22
C VAL A 306 -35.86 -6.78 -26.16
N THR A 307 -35.65 -5.90 -27.14
CA THR A 307 -36.59 -5.72 -28.24
C THR A 307 -36.54 -6.97 -29.09
N ALA A 308 -37.74 -7.51 -29.31
CA ALA A 308 -37.99 -8.74 -30.03
C ALA A 308 -37.20 -8.80 -31.35
N ARG A 309 -36.59 -9.97 -31.56
CA ARG A 309 -36.25 -10.59 -32.84
C ARG A 309 -36.95 -9.91 -34.03
N GLY A 310 -36.23 -9.00 -34.69
CA GLY A 310 -36.66 -8.31 -35.90
C GLY A 310 -35.44 -8.13 -36.81
N ASP A 311 -35.50 -8.75 -37.98
CA ASP A 311 -34.50 -8.70 -39.05
C ASP A 311 -34.17 -7.27 -39.47
N SER A 312 -32.89 -6.90 -39.39
CA SER A 312 -32.22 -6.06 -40.38
C SER A 312 -30.73 -6.02 -40.07
N GLY A 313 -29.90 -6.30 -41.09
CA GLY A 313 -28.45 -6.35 -40.97
C GLY A 313 -27.85 -5.06 -40.41
N SER A 314 -27.06 -5.22 -39.36
CA SER A 314 -26.14 -4.21 -38.84
C SER A 314 -24.74 -4.82 -38.82
N GLU A 315 -23.77 -4.03 -39.26
CA GLU A 315 -22.35 -4.34 -39.36
C GLU A 315 -21.78 -5.00 -38.08
N PRO A 316 -20.84 -5.94 -38.19
CA PRO A 316 -20.14 -6.50 -37.04
C PRO A 316 -19.08 -5.50 -36.56
N GLY A 317 -19.47 -4.50 -35.75
CA GLY A 317 -18.54 -3.44 -35.33
C GLY A 317 -18.77 -2.84 -33.94
N ASP A 318 -20.00 -2.67 -33.47
CA ASP A 318 -20.23 -2.07 -32.14
C ASP A 318 -20.16 -3.13 -31.04
N ARG A 319 -18.97 -3.32 -30.46
CA ARG A 319 -18.80 -4.04 -29.20
C ARG A 319 -19.67 -3.37 -28.13
N TYR A 320 -20.83 -3.96 -27.85
CA TYR A 320 -21.67 -3.58 -26.72
C TYR A 320 -20.83 -3.56 -25.44
N MET A 321 -20.58 -2.37 -24.90
CA MET A 321 -19.94 -2.23 -23.59
C MET A 321 -21.02 -2.30 -22.50
N PRO A 322 -20.99 -3.31 -21.63
CA PRO A 322 -21.95 -3.42 -20.54
C PRO A 322 -21.82 -2.25 -19.57
N SER A 323 -22.96 -1.68 -19.16
CA SER A 323 -23.03 -0.64 -18.13
C SER A 323 -22.40 -1.12 -16.82
N HIS A 324 -21.52 -0.31 -16.24
CA HIS A 324 -20.77 -0.63 -15.03
C HIS A 324 -21.21 0.26 -13.86
N ILE A 325 -21.34 -0.30 -12.65
CA ILE A 325 -21.62 0.45 -11.43
C ILE A 325 -20.45 0.26 -10.47
N THR A 326 -19.69 1.33 -10.23
CA THR A 326 -18.61 1.35 -9.24
C THR A 326 -19.15 1.88 -7.91
N LEU A 327 -18.88 1.17 -6.83
CA LEU A 327 -19.24 1.61 -5.49
C LEU A 327 -18.14 2.53 -4.93
N ASN A 328 -18.54 3.73 -4.49
CA ASN A 328 -17.64 4.74 -3.93
C ASN A 328 -17.75 4.88 -2.40
N LEU A 329 -18.66 4.14 -1.75
CA LEU A 329 -18.85 4.10 -0.29
C LEU A 329 -18.94 2.68 0.23
N GLU A 330 -18.31 2.38 1.35
CA GLU A 330 -18.34 1.06 1.98
C GLU A 330 -19.21 1.05 3.24
N PRO A 331 -19.80 -0.11 3.63
CA PRO A 331 -20.40 -0.27 4.94
C PRO A 331 -19.37 0.03 6.05
N GLY A 332 -19.70 0.99 6.92
CA GLY A 332 -18.78 1.54 7.93
C GLY A 332 -18.38 3.00 7.67
N ASP A 333 -18.56 3.51 6.45
CA ASP A 333 -18.20 4.89 6.11
C ASP A 333 -19.22 5.90 6.63
N ARG A 334 -18.74 7.03 7.15
CA ARG A 334 -19.58 8.20 7.44
C ARG A 334 -19.66 9.09 6.19
N THR A 335 -20.87 9.26 5.70
CA THR A 335 -21.15 10.05 4.50
C THR A 335 -21.06 11.55 4.75
N ARG A 336 -20.51 12.32 3.81
CA ARG A 336 -20.44 13.78 3.82
C ARG A 336 -21.34 14.38 2.74
N LEU A 337 -21.63 15.68 2.88
CA LEU A 337 -22.43 16.41 1.90
C LEU A 337 -21.60 16.58 0.62
N GLY A 338 -22.15 16.17 -0.52
CA GLY A 338 -21.43 16.15 -1.81
C GLY A 338 -20.73 14.83 -2.14
N ASP A 339 -20.73 13.85 -1.23
CA ASP A 339 -20.18 12.52 -1.54
C ASP A 339 -21.00 11.82 -2.62
N THR A 340 -20.31 11.08 -3.48
CA THR A 340 -20.92 10.21 -4.49
C THR A 340 -20.92 8.77 -3.95
N ALA A 341 -22.10 8.16 -3.83
CA ALA A 341 -22.26 6.78 -3.36
C ALA A 341 -21.93 5.74 -4.43
N PHE A 342 -22.39 5.97 -5.67
CA PHE A 342 -22.16 5.09 -6.81
C PHE A 342 -21.75 5.91 -8.02
N LEU A 343 -20.82 5.38 -8.82
CA LEU A 343 -20.50 5.91 -10.14
C LEU A 343 -21.01 4.92 -11.19
N VAL A 344 -21.98 5.35 -11.99
CA VAL A 344 -22.51 4.53 -13.08
C VAL A 344 -21.85 4.96 -14.38
N ARG A 345 -21.20 4.02 -15.09
CA ARG A 345 -20.58 4.21 -16.39
C ARG A 345 -21.42 3.50 -17.45
N THR A 346 -21.82 4.20 -18.50
CA THR A 346 -22.63 3.68 -19.59
C THR A 346 -22.02 4.06 -20.95
N ALA A 347 -22.26 3.23 -21.97
CA ALA A 347 -21.76 3.50 -23.33
C ALA A 347 -22.43 4.72 -23.99
N GLN A 348 -23.65 5.06 -23.57
CA GLN A 348 -24.43 6.21 -24.06
C GLN A 348 -25.01 6.98 -22.87
N GLU A 349 -25.30 8.28 -23.06
CA GLU A 349 -26.00 9.05 -22.04
C GLU A 349 -27.40 8.48 -21.79
N LEU A 350 -27.74 8.30 -20.51
CA LEU A 350 -29.06 7.83 -20.10
C LEU A 350 -30.10 8.94 -20.24
N ASP A 351 -31.33 8.59 -20.63
CA ASP A 351 -32.46 9.51 -20.57
C ASP A 351 -32.78 9.91 -19.12
N GLU A 352 -33.41 11.07 -18.90
CA GLU A 352 -33.68 11.60 -17.55
C GLU A 352 -34.61 10.69 -16.72
N ALA A 353 -35.51 9.95 -17.38
CA ALA A 353 -36.41 9.00 -16.70
C ALA A 353 -35.64 7.79 -16.14
N LYS A 354 -34.70 7.23 -16.90
CA LYS A 354 -33.80 6.15 -16.49
C LYS A 354 -32.78 6.63 -15.48
N LYS A 355 -32.19 7.82 -15.66
CA LYS A 355 -31.29 8.45 -14.67
C LYS A 355 -31.98 8.54 -13.31
N SER A 356 -33.18 9.10 -13.26
CA SER A 356 -33.94 9.25 -12.00
C SER A 356 -34.28 7.91 -11.36
N THR A 357 -34.68 6.91 -12.15
CA THR A 357 -35.00 5.56 -11.67
C THR A 357 -33.77 4.85 -11.09
N VAL A 358 -32.64 4.90 -11.79
CA VAL A 358 -31.36 4.29 -11.37
C VAL A 358 -30.84 4.98 -10.11
N VAL A 359 -30.86 6.32 -10.07
CA VAL A 359 -30.48 7.10 -8.88
C VAL A 359 -31.35 6.72 -7.68
N GLN A 360 -32.67 6.64 -7.83
CA GLN A 360 -33.57 6.25 -6.73
C GLN A 360 -33.31 4.82 -6.24
N LEU A 361 -33.12 3.86 -7.15
CA LEU A 361 -32.84 2.46 -6.79
C LEU A 361 -31.51 2.32 -6.05
N LEU A 362 -30.47 3.03 -6.52
CA LEU A 362 -29.14 3.01 -5.90
C LEU A 362 -29.13 3.76 -4.56
N GLN A 363 -29.79 4.91 -4.44
CA GLN A 363 -29.93 5.60 -3.15
C GLN A 363 -30.73 4.78 -2.14
N ALA A 364 -31.80 4.12 -2.57
CA ALA A 364 -32.62 3.24 -1.72
C ALA A 364 -31.90 1.95 -1.31
N SER A 365 -30.81 1.60 -2.00
CA SER A 365 -29.97 0.47 -1.62
C SER A 365 -29.15 0.72 -0.36
N ILE A 366 -28.92 1.99 0.02
CA ILE A 366 -28.09 2.37 1.16
C ILE A 366 -28.91 2.33 2.44
N GLU A 367 -28.51 1.46 3.38
CA GLU A 367 -29.07 1.43 4.73
C GLU A 367 -28.14 2.19 5.68
N PHE A 368 -28.69 3.17 6.40
CA PHE A 368 -27.95 3.96 7.38
C PHE A 368 -28.12 3.44 8.81
N ALA A 369 -27.08 3.55 9.61
CA ALA A 369 -27.14 3.31 11.05
C ALA A 369 -27.90 4.46 11.75
N PRO A 370 -28.41 4.23 12.98
CA PRO A 370 -29.07 5.28 13.76
C PRO A 370 -28.15 6.50 13.99
N PRO A 371 -28.71 7.72 14.09
CA PRO A 371 -27.95 8.91 14.46
C PRO A 371 -27.16 8.68 15.77
N GLY A 372 -25.88 9.08 15.79
CA GLY A 372 -25.00 8.86 16.94
C GLY A 372 -24.24 7.52 16.94
N SER A 373 -24.43 6.69 15.92
CA SER A 373 -23.57 5.51 15.70
C SER A 373 -22.13 5.96 15.45
N VAL A 374 -21.19 5.28 16.10
CA VAL A 374 -19.75 5.53 16.00
C VAL A 374 -19.16 4.45 15.08
N THR A 375 -18.35 4.86 14.10
CA THR A 375 -17.63 3.90 13.24
C THR A 375 -16.47 3.26 14.02
N PRO A 376 -16.00 2.06 13.64
CA PRO A 376 -14.83 1.49 14.28
C PRO A 376 -13.59 2.39 14.16
N ASP A 377 -13.45 3.10 13.04
CA ASP A 377 -12.37 4.06 12.83
C ASP A 377 -12.53 5.29 13.74
N GLU A 378 -13.74 5.85 13.90
CA GLU A 378 -14.00 6.98 14.82
C GLU A 378 -13.84 6.63 16.30
N GLU A 379 -14.14 5.40 16.71
CA GLU A 379 -13.89 4.95 18.08
C GLU A 379 -12.38 4.79 18.30
N THR A 380 -11.66 4.30 17.30
CA THR A 380 -10.19 4.21 17.34
C THR A 380 -9.55 5.59 17.34
N ASP A 381 -10.05 6.52 16.51
CA ASP A 381 -9.65 7.93 16.46
C ASP A 381 -9.73 8.58 17.83
N ARG A 382 -10.90 8.50 18.48
CA ARG A 382 -11.09 9.09 19.81
C ARG A 382 -10.13 8.53 20.83
N GLU A 383 -9.84 7.23 20.79
CA GLU A 383 -8.90 6.61 21.73
C GLU A 383 -7.44 6.98 21.42
N ILE A 384 -7.07 7.05 20.14
CA ILE A 384 -5.76 7.55 19.71
C ILE A 384 -5.59 9.01 20.13
N ASP A 385 -6.59 9.87 19.92
CA ASP A 385 -6.55 11.28 20.29
C ASP A 385 -6.49 11.49 21.80
N ASN A 386 -7.28 10.73 22.58
CA ASN A 386 -7.16 10.74 24.05
C ASN A 386 -5.76 10.34 24.51
N LEU A 387 -5.13 9.36 23.86
CA LEU A 387 -3.76 8.94 24.18
C LEU A 387 -2.74 9.99 23.77
N LYS A 388 -2.89 10.65 22.61
CA LYS A 388 -2.05 11.79 22.20
C LYS A 388 -2.13 12.92 23.21
N ASP A 389 -3.34 13.32 23.60
CA ASP A 389 -3.56 14.38 24.59
C ASP A 389 -2.94 14.02 25.95
N ALA A 390 -3.05 12.76 26.37
CA ALA A 390 -2.42 12.27 27.58
C ALA A 390 -0.89 12.33 27.50
N VAL A 391 -0.30 11.96 26.36
CA VAL A 391 1.15 12.10 26.11
C VAL A 391 1.56 13.57 26.20
N GLY A 392 0.96 14.45 25.41
CA GLY A 392 1.32 15.86 25.35
C GLY A 392 1.12 16.59 26.69
N THR A 393 0.06 16.26 27.43
CA THR A 393 -0.17 16.81 28.78
C THR A 393 0.86 16.30 29.79
N SER A 394 1.20 15.00 29.73
CA SER A 394 2.21 14.41 30.61
C SER A 394 3.62 14.95 30.33
N LEU A 395 3.97 15.18 29.07
CA LEU A 395 5.23 15.79 28.68
C LEU A 395 5.33 17.24 29.16
N ARG A 396 4.29 18.05 28.94
CA ARG A 396 4.24 19.46 29.38
C ARG A 396 4.27 19.63 30.90
N SER A 397 3.73 18.66 31.64
CA SER A 397 3.78 18.64 33.11
C SER A 397 5.06 18.00 33.69
N GLY A 398 5.98 17.52 32.83
CA GLY A 398 7.23 16.89 33.26
C GLY A 398 7.06 15.46 33.81
N ALA A 399 5.87 14.85 33.68
CA ALA A 399 5.56 13.50 34.10
C ALA A 399 6.05 12.45 33.06
N PHE A 400 7.35 12.43 32.78
CA PHE A 400 7.96 11.64 31.69
C PHE A 400 7.69 10.12 31.78
N SER A 401 7.63 9.55 32.99
CA SER A 401 7.29 8.13 33.17
C SER A 401 5.86 7.81 32.75
N THR A 402 4.94 8.77 32.91
CA THR A 402 3.54 8.63 32.50
C THR A 402 3.39 8.84 31.00
N ALA A 403 4.13 9.79 30.43
CA ALA A 403 4.22 9.97 28.99
C ALA A 403 4.78 8.73 28.27
N GLU A 404 5.86 8.12 28.81
CA GLU A 404 6.41 6.87 28.26
C GLU A 404 5.37 5.76 28.24
N ARG A 405 4.61 5.59 29.32
CA ARG A 405 3.51 4.60 29.38
C ARG A 405 2.41 4.87 28.37
N ALA A 406 2.00 6.13 28.22
CA ALA A 406 0.98 6.51 27.26
C ALA A 406 1.46 6.27 25.81
N LEU A 407 2.73 6.55 25.51
CA LEU A 407 3.36 6.23 24.23
C LEU A 407 3.45 4.72 23.96
N GLU A 408 3.76 3.92 24.99
CA GLU A 408 3.74 2.46 24.89
C GLU A 408 2.35 1.90 24.56
N LEU A 409 1.31 2.47 25.17
CA LEU A 409 -0.08 2.11 24.89
C LEU A 409 -0.49 2.55 23.48
N LEU A 410 -0.17 3.78 23.07
CA LEU A 410 -0.42 4.27 21.71
C LEU A 410 0.19 3.32 20.66
N GLY A 411 1.45 2.91 20.86
CA GLY A 411 2.11 1.94 19.98
C GLY A 411 1.38 0.59 19.91
N GLN A 412 0.85 0.10 21.03
CA GLN A 412 0.07 -1.14 21.07
C GLN A 412 -1.30 -1.01 20.41
N VAL A 413 -1.98 0.13 20.55
CA VAL A 413 -3.25 0.39 19.88
C VAL A 413 -3.04 0.44 18.38
N VAL A 414 -2.05 1.21 17.91
CA VAL A 414 -1.70 1.28 16.48
C VAL A 414 -1.35 -0.11 15.94
N ARG A 415 -0.53 -0.88 16.66
CA ARG A 415 -0.21 -2.26 16.30
C ARG A 415 -1.46 -3.14 16.25
N GLY A 416 -2.33 -3.06 17.25
CA GLY A 416 -3.57 -3.83 17.34
C GLY A 416 -4.47 -3.56 16.12
N VAL A 417 -4.69 -2.29 15.80
CA VAL A 417 -5.45 -1.85 14.62
C VAL A 417 -4.77 -2.33 13.33
N TRP A 418 -3.43 -2.30 13.28
CA TRP A 418 -2.66 -2.79 12.14
C TRP A 418 -2.79 -4.30 11.93
N THR A 419 -2.69 -5.08 13.01
CA THR A 419 -2.77 -6.55 12.99
C THR A 419 -4.19 -7.09 12.84
N ALA A 420 -5.21 -6.30 13.20
CA ALA A 420 -6.61 -6.68 13.05
C ALA A 420 -7.08 -6.75 11.58
N ARG A 421 -6.15 -6.79 10.62
CA ARG A 421 -6.42 -7.16 9.21
C ARG A 421 -7.05 -8.55 9.19
N PRO A 422 -8.34 -8.71 8.80
CA PRO A 422 -8.80 -10.03 8.41
C PRO A 422 -8.04 -10.43 7.14
N GLU A 423 -7.38 -11.59 7.18
CA GLU A 423 -6.55 -12.20 6.12
C GLU A 423 -7.27 -12.45 4.77
N ILE A 424 -8.50 -11.96 4.59
CA ILE A 424 -9.35 -12.21 3.42
C ILE A 424 -9.58 -10.93 2.58
N LEU A 425 -8.98 -9.79 2.96
CA LEU A 425 -9.16 -8.51 2.26
C LEU A 425 -8.25 -8.38 1.03
N ASP A 426 -8.71 -8.94 -0.07
CA ASP A 426 -8.23 -8.61 -1.41
C ASP A 426 -9.09 -7.50 -2.07
N SER A 427 -9.93 -6.79 -1.31
CA SER A 427 -10.95 -5.88 -1.84
C SER A 427 -10.77 -4.40 -1.44
N SER A 428 -10.54 -3.57 -2.46
CA SER A 428 -10.41 -2.09 -2.52
C SER A 428 -9.09 -1.46 -1.99
N HIS A 429 -8.26 -0.97 -2.92
CA HIS A 429 -7.06 -0.16 -2.62
C HIS A 429 -7.38 1.10 -1.80
N ARG A 430 -8.62 1.60 -1.85
CA ARG A 430 -9.01 2.88 -1.24
C ARG A 430 -9.12 2.79 0.29
N SER A 431 -9.86 1.83 0.83
CA SER A 431 -10.04 1.68 2.29
C SER A 431 -8.75 1.32 3.04
N SER A 432 -7.93 0.46 2.41
CA SER A 432 -6.61 0.07 2.95
C SER A 432 -5.61 1.23 2.91
N PHE A 433 -5.58 2.02 1.84
CA PHE A 433 -4.69 3.18 1.73
C PHE A 433 -5.10 4.31 2.69
N THR A 434 -6.39 4.67 2.74
CA THR A 434 -6.89 5.74 3.63
C THR A 434 -6.70 5.39 5.11
N ARG A 435 -6.89 4.13 5.52
CA ARG A 435 -6.62 3.70 6.92
C ARG A 435 -5.13 3.71 7.26
N ARG A 436 -4.25 3.29 6.34
CA ARG A 436 -2.79 3.32 6.56
C ARG A 436 -2.28 4.75 6.70
N ASP A 437 -2.63 5.62 5.76
CA ASP A 437 -2.26 7.03 5.77
C ASP A 437 -2.75 7.74 7.04
N TRP A 438 -3.97 7.41 7.48
CA TRP A 438 -4.52 7.92 8.74
C TRP A 438 -3.73 7.49 9.98
N LEU A 439 -3.36 6.20 10.10
CA LEU A 439 -2.53 5.72 11.22
C LEU A 439 -1.14 6.36 11.21
N PHE A 440 -0.54 6.55 10.03
CA PHE A 440 0.74 7.23 9.86
C PHE A 440 0.68 8.67 10.34
N ARG A 441 -0.36 9.41 9.93
CA ARG A 441 -0.59 10.79 10.38
C ARG A 441 -0.78 10.86 11.88
N SER A 442 -1.57 9.95 12.46
CA SER A 442 -1.81 9.93 13.91
C SER A 442 -0.54 9.69 14.73
N VAL A 443 0.33 8.78 14.30
CA VAL A 443 1.63 8.59 14.97
C VAL A 443 2.50 9.84 14.81
N GLY A 444 2.56 10.41 13.60
CA GLY A 444 3.36 11.59 13.30
C GLY A 444 2.93 12.82 14.11
N GLU A 445 1.63 13.02 14.31
CA GLU A 445 1.09 14.10 15.15
C GLU A 445 1.57 13.98 16.60
N ALA A 446 1.58 12.76 17.17
CA ALA A 446 2.11 12.54 18.51
C ALA A 446 3.62 12.84 18.57
N GLU A 447 4.36 12.48 17.52
CA GLU A 447 5.81 12.68 17.45
C GLU A 447 6.22 14.16 17.37
N GLN A 448 5.32 15.07 16.99
CA GLN A 448 5.60 16.52 17.04
C GLN A 448 5.89 17.01 18.47
N ASP A 449 5.32 16.37 19.48
CA ASP A 449 5.60 16.66 20.90
C ASP A 449 7.02 16.28 21.33
N ALA A 450 7.80 15.58 20.48
CA ALA A 450 9.21 15.29 20.73
C ALA A 450 10.04 16.57 20.93
N LEU A 451 9.67 17.67 20.26
CA LEU A 451 10.38 18.95 20.34
C LEU A 451 10.14 19.71 21.66
N LEU A 452 9.27 19.24 22.55
CA LEU A 452 9.02 19.88 23.84
C LEU A 452 10.25 19.85 24.77
N SER A 453 11.09 18.82 24.69
CA SER A 453 12.36 18.75 25.42
C SER A 453 13.26 17.62 24.88
N PRO A 454 14.59 17.66 25.10
CA PRO A 454 15.48 16.56 24.71
C PRO A 454 15.10 15.22 25.34
N ARG A 455 14.56 15.26 26.56
CA ARG A 455 14.07 14.06 27.26
C ARG A 455 12.81 13.49 26.61
N ALA A 456 11.89 14.34 26.14
CA ALA A 456 10.71 13.92 25.40
C ALA A 456 11.11 13.24 24.08
N ALA A 457 11.95 13.88 23.28
CA ALA A 457 12.49 13.28 22.06
C ALA A 457 13.18 11.94 22.32
N GLY A 458 13.96 11.82 23.41
CA GLY A 458 14.57 10.57 23.82
C GLY A 458 13.56 9.42 24.07
N LEU A 459 12.35 9.73 24.58
CA LEU A 459 11.27 8.74 24.74
C LEU A 459 10.73 8.28 23.39
N PHE A 460 10.47 9.21 22.47
CA PHE A 460 9.99 8.88 21.12
C PHE A 460 10.99 8.04 20.33
N VAL A 461 12.28 8.35 20.42
CA VAL A 461 13.35 7.54 19.79
C VAL A 461 13.36 6.11 20.36
N THR A 462 13.26 5.97 21.69
CA THR A 462 13.16 4.64 22.32
C THR A 462 11.89 3.90 21.89
N GLN A 463 10.78 4.60 21.72
CA GLN A 463 9.51 4.00 21.30
C GLN A 463 9.51 3.61 19.81
N ALA A 464 10.14 4.39 18.94
CA ALA A 464 10.39 4.02 17.54
C ALA A 464 11.22 2.72 17.46
N MET A 465 12.29 2.62 18.25
CA MET A 465 13.11 1.42 18.36
C MET A 465 12.29 0.20 18.82
N LYS A 466 11.50 0.34 19.89
CA LYS A 466 10.62 -0.73 20.39
C LYS A 466 9.65 -1.20 19.31
N ARG A 467 8.99 -0.28 18.59
CA ARG A 467 8.05 -0.60 17.50
C ARG A 467 8.73 -1.32 16.33
N ALA A 468 9.90 -0.86 15.89
CA ALA A 468 10.66 -1.50 14.82
C ALA A 468 11.07 -2.94 15.19
N LEU A 469 11.49 -3.17 16.44
CA LEU A 469 11.77 -4.51 16.95
C LEU A 469 10.52 -5.39 17.11
N GLU A 470 9.36 -4.79 17.35
CA GLU A 470 8.08 -5.50 17.44
C GLU A 470 7.47 -5.81 16.07
N ALA A 471 7.77 -5.02 15.04
CA ALA A 471 7.25 -5.19 13.69
C ALA A 471 7.51 -6.59 13.11
N ARG A 472 8.59 -7.26 13.56
CA ARG A 472 8.88 -8.67 13.24
C ARG A 472 7.75 -9.63 13.58
N HIS A 473 7.06 -9.40 14.70
CA HIS A 473 6.00 -10.27 15.21
C HIS A 473 4.67 -10.03 14.50
N VAL A 474 4.58 -8.92 13.75
CA VAL A 474 3.40 -8.54 12.97
C VAL A 474 3.45 -9.14 11.55
N GLY A 475 4.65 -9.46 11.04
CA GLY A 475 4.84 -10.03 9.70
C GLY A 475 4.48 -9.08 8.55
N SER A 476 4.29 -7.78 8.83
CA SER A 476 3.91 -6.76 7.85
C SER A 476 5.07 -5.84 7.53
N ALA A 477 5.59 -5.91 6.30
CA ALA A 477 6.64 -5.03 5.79
C ALA A 477 6.29 -3.53 5.93
N GLU A 478 5.03 -3.18 5.64
CA GLU A 478 4.53 -1.81 5.72
C GLU A 478 4.53 -1.25 7.16
N TYR A 479 4.29 -2.10 8.16
CA TYR A 479 4.37 -1.69 9.57
C TYR A 479 5.82 -1.47 10.01
N ALA A 480 6.73 -2.30 9.49
CA ALA A 480 8.17 -2.11 9.70
C ALA A 480 8.63 -0.79 9.07
N ASP A 481 8.14 -0.49 7.86
CA ASP A 481 8.43 0.77 7.18
C ASP A 481 7.94 1.97 8.01
N GLU A 482 6.70 1.97 8.51
CA GLU A 482 6.24 3.10 9.35
C GLU A 482 7.01 3.25 10.67
N SER A 483 7.35 2.12 11.29
CA SER A 483 8.16 2.13 12.50
C SER A 483 9.53 2.77 12.26
N LEU A 484 10.09 2.56 11.07
CA LEU A 484 11.36 3.16 10.63
C LEU A 484 11.20 4.63 10.21
N ARG A 485 10.07 5.02 9.58
CA ARG A 485 9.74 6.42 9.24
C ARG A 485 9.64 7.33 10.46
N SER A 486 9.33 6.77 11.61
CA SER A 486 9.37 7.50 12.88
C SER A 486 10.77 8.09 13.15
N PHE A 487 11.84 7.37 12.79
CA PHE A 487 13.20 7.91 12.93
C PHE A 487 13.48 9.07 11.97
N THR A 488 13.02 8.99 10.71
CA THR A 488 13.25 10.06 9.73
C THR A 488 12.45 11.33 10.05
N ARG A 489 11.22 11.19 10.58
CA ARG A 489 10.42 12.32 11.11
C ARG A 489 11.09 12.98 12.30
N LEU A 490 11.43 12.20 13.33
CA LEU A 490 12.12 12.73 14.52
C LEU A 490 13.45 13.39 14.14
N TRP A 491 14.21 12.77 13.23
CA TRP A 491 15.46 13.32 12.72
C TRP A 491 15.28 14.69 12.07
N ILE A 492 14.35 14.82 11.13
CA ILE A 492 14.16 16.09 10.42
C ILE A 492 13.63 17.18 11.33
N ASP A 493 12.71 16.85 12.24
CA ASP A 493 12.14 17.79 13.20
C ASP A 493 13.22 18.30 14.16
N ILE A 494 14.06 17.41 14.69
CA ILE A 494 15.18 17.77 15.56
C ILE A 494 16.22 18.62 14.82
N LEU A 495 16.56 18.28 13.57
CA LEU A 495 17.55 19.03 12.80
C LEU A 495 17.06 20.43 12.37
N ARG A 496 15.77 20.57 12.05
CA ARG A 496 15.19 21.85 11.59
C ARG A 496 14.79 22.77 12.73
N HIS A 497 14.25 22.21 13.81
CA HIS A 497 13.61 22.98 14.88
C HIS A 497 14.28 22.82 16.24
N GLY A 498 15.17 21.84 16.42
CA GLY A 498 15.90 21.63 17.66
C GLY A 498 16.98 22.69 17.90
N GLY A 499 17.04 23.21 19.12
CA GLY A 499 18.15 24.03 19.62
C GLY A 499 19.37 23.21 20.02
N SER A 500 20.42 23.88 20.53
CA SER A 500 21.68 23.23 20.98
C SER A 500 21.47 22.17 22.06
N GLU A 501 20.38 22.26 22.84
CA GLU A 501 19.99 21.26 23.83
C GLU A 501 19.66 19.87 23.24
N PHE A 502 19.35 19.79 21.94
CA PHE A 502 19.04 18.55 21.23
C PHE A 502 20.27 17.90 20.55
N GLU A 503 21.47 18.46 20.65
CA GLU A 503 22.69 17.99 19.96
C GLU A 503 23.07 16.52 20.29
N SER A 504 22.63 16.00 21.44
CA SER A 504 22.87 14.60 21.84
C SER A 504 21.95 13.57 21.16
N LEU A 505 20.89 14.01 20.48
CA LEU A 505 19.87 13.12 19.90
C LEU A 505 20.22 12.57 18.52
N PRO A 506 20.82 13.34 17.58
CA PRO A 506 21.24 12.78 16.30
C PRO A 506 22.15 11.53 16.45
N PRO A 507 23.20 11.52 17.30
CA PRO A 507 23.98 10.31 17.54
C PRO A 507 23.13 9.13 18.05
N ARG A 508 22.19 9.39 18.96
CA ARG A 508 21.31 8.35 19.50
C ARG A 508 20.40 7.74 18.43
N ILE A 509 19.82 8.56 17.55
CA ILE A 509 18.96 8.09 16.44
C ILE A 509 19.77 7.20 15.50
N VAL A 510 20.95 7.68 15.08
CA VAL A 510 21.84 6.93 14.18
C VAL A 510 22.24 5.60 14.81
N THR A 511 22.68 5.58 16.07
CA THR A 511 23.01 4.33 16.77
C THR A 511 21.81 3.37 16.88
N CYS A 512 20.59 3.87 17.10
CA CYS A 512 19.40 3.01 17.11
C CYS A 512 19.16 2.34 15.74
N VAL A 513 19.22 3.12 14.65
CA VAL A 513 19.04 2.59 13.28
C VAL A 513 20.17 1.64 12.89
N GLN A 514 21.42 1.97 13.24
CA GLN A 514 22.59 1.12 13.03
C GLN A 514 22.47 -0.22 13.78
N ASN A 515 21.93 -0.21 15.00
CA ASN A 515 21.65 -1.44 15.76
C ASN A 515 20.55 -2.28 15.11
N LEU A 516 19.50 -1.67 14.55
CA LEU A 516 18.46 -2.38 13.79
C LEU A 516 19.04 -3.01 12.51
N ALA A 517 19.97 -2.33 11.84
CA ALA A 517 20.66 -2.83 10.67
C ALA A 517 21.69 -3.94 10.99
N SER A 518 22.34 -3.89 12.16
CA SER A 518 23.43 -4.81 12.53
C SER A 518 22.98 -6.06 13.30
N PHE A 519 22.01 -5.94 14.22
CA PHE A 519 21.74 -6.95 15.26
C PHE A 519 20.29 -7.49 15.24
N GLY A 520 19.73 -7.77 14.06
CA GLY A 520 18.39 -8.37 13.93
C GLY A 520 18.33 -9.82 14.44
N PHE A 521 17.99 -10.05 15.70
CA PHE A 521 17.87 -11.40 16.30
C PHE A 521 16.60 -12.17 15.84
N ALA A 522 16.56 -12.68 14.60
CA ALA A 522 15.42 -13.42 14.02
C ALA A 522 15.83 -14.59 13.10
N THR A 523 14.87 -15.24 12.45
CA THR A 523 15.09 -16.22 11.36
C THR A 523 15.66 -15.52 10.12
N VAL A 524 16.51 -16.22 9.35
CA VAL A 524 17.35 -15.63 8.27
C VAL A 524 16.56 -14.72 7.31
N ALA A 525 15.40 -15.15 6.79
CA ALA A 525 14.63 -14.38 5.81
C ALA A 525 13.95 -13.10 6.36
N GLN A 526 13.45 -13.12 7.60
CA GLN A 526 12.83 -11.94 8.21
C GLN A 526 13.89 -10.93 8.69
N GLN A 527 15.06 -11.42 9.07
CA GLN A 527 16.22 -10.61 9.44
C GLN A 527 16.75 -9.81 8.26
N GLU A 528 16.93 -10.44 7.08
CA GLU A 528 17.40 -9.76 5.86
C GLU A 528 16.47 -8.62 5.44
N SER A 529 15.16 -8.82 5.55
CA SER A 529 14.13 -7.85 5.18
C SER A 529 14.10 -6.59 6.07
N LEU A 530 14.27 -6.74 7.39
CA LEU A 530 14.36 -5.58 8.31
C LEU A 530 15.72 -4.90 8.23
N GLN A 531 16.80 -5.68 8.09
CA GLN A 531 18.16 -5.15 7.91
C GLN A 531 18.24 -4.24 6.69
N ALA A 532 17.74 -4.69 5.53
CA ALA A 532 17.68 -3.89 4.32
C ALA A 532 16.95 -2.56 4.54
N ARG A 533 15.77 -2.59 5.17
CA ARG A 533 14.98 -1.38 5.45
C ARG A 533 15.66 -0.42 6.41
N ALA A 534 16.32 -0.93 7.45
CA ALA A 534 17.06 -0.09 8.40
C ALA A 534 18.28 0.58 7.72
N ILE A 535 18.96 -0.13 6.81
CA ILE A 535 20.02 0.46 5.98
C ILE A 535 19.47 1.59 5.11
N TRP A 536 18.36 1.37 4.40
CA TRP A 536 17.70 2.43 3.62
C TRP A 536 17.17 3.58 4.47
N THR A 537 16.80 3.32 5.74
CA THR A 537 16.49 4.38 6.70
C THR A 537 17.73 5.23 6.98
N MET A 538 18.89 4.61 7.17
CA MET A 538 20.16 5.34 7.35
C MET A 538 20.49 6.22 6.13
N VAL A 539 20.26 5.69 4.93
CA VAL A 539 20.41 6.42 3.66
C VAL A 539 19.54 7.68 3.65
N ASP A 540 18.26 7.54 4.01
CA ASP A 540 17.34 8.68 4.13
C ASP A 540 17.81 9.68 5.21
N LEU A 541 18.37 9.23 6.33
CA LEU A 541 18.91 10.15 7.37
C LEU A 541 20.04 11.03 6.81
N VAL A 542 20.96 10.47 6.01
CA VAL A 542 22.02 11.23 5.34
C VAL A 542 21.41 12.26 4.39
N LYS A 543 20.49 11.82 3.51
CA LYS A 543 19.82 12.69 2.55
C LYS A 543 19.04 13.83 3.22
N LEU A 544 18.28 13.52 4.26
CA LEU A 544 17.50 14.52 5.00
C LEU A 544 18.38 15.51 5.76
N ALA A 545 19.56 15.09 6.24
CA ALA A 545 20.52 16.00 6.86
C ALA A 545 21.16 16.94 5.83
N ILE A 546 21.44 16.46 4.61
CA ILE A 546 21.88 17.28 3.46
C ILE A 546 20.80 18.30 3.11
N ASP A 547 19.54 17.86 2.95
CA ASP A 547 18.40 18.75 2.66
C ASP A 547 18.18 19.81 3.76
N ALA A 548 18.42 19.46 5.02
CA ALA A 548 18.36 20.37 6.16
C ALA A 548 19.61 21.26 6.32
N LYS A 549 20.62 21.13 5.45
CA LYS A 549 21.90 21.86 5.49
C LYS A 549 22.67 21.65 6.81
N LYS A 550 22.60 20.44 7.37
CA LYS A 550 23.29 20.06 8.62
C LYS A 550 24.41 19.06 8.31
N LEU A 551 25.57 19.59 7.91
CA LEU A 551 26.71 18.79 7.46
C LEU A 551 27.21 17.77 8.49
N GLU A 552 27.40 18.17 9.75
CA GLU A 552 27.90 17.27 10.80
C GLU A 552 26.95 16.08 11.06
N ALA A 553 25.64 16.31 10.99
CA ALA A 553 24.64 15.24 11.11
C ALA A 553 24.66 14.30 9.90
N ALA A 554 24.87 14.84 8.69
CA ALA A 554 25.03 14.05 7.47
C ALA A 554 26.29 13.18 7.53
N LYS A 555 27.43 13.74 7.98
CA LYS A 555 28.69 13.00 8.19
C LYS A 555 28.52 11.87 9.20
N LEU A 556 27.87 12.15 10.33
CA LEU A 556 27.61 11.16 11.37
C LEU A 556 26.82 9.94 10.84
N ALA A 557 25.72 10.18 10.12
CA ALA A 557 24.94 9.10 9.53
C ALA A 557 25.71 8.37 8.41
N ALA A 558 26.52 9.09 7.62
CA ALA A 558 27.34 8.50 6.55
C ALA A 558 28.48 7.62 7.10
N ILE A 559 29.12 8.00 8.21
CA ILE A 559 30.13 7.19 8.91
C ILE A 559 29.53 5.86 9.35
N GLU A 560 28.31 5.88 9.90
CA GLU A 560 27.66 4.67 10.38
C GLU A 560 27.14 3.80 9.23
N LEU A 561 26.70 4.40 8.12
CA LEU A 561 26.41 3.70 6.88
C LEU A 561 27.66 2.99 6.31
N ASP A 562 28.81 3.66 6.28
CA ASP A 562 30.09 3.06 5.87
C ASP A 562 30.53 1.95 6.86
N GLY A 563 30.30 2.15 8.15
CA GLY A 563 30.48 1.12 9.17
C GLY A 563 29.68 -0.16 8.88
N LEU A 564 28.44 -0.03 8.42
CA LEU A 564 27.60 -1.19 8.05
C LEU A 564 28.20 -1.98 6.87
N VAL A 565 28.93 -1.33 5.95
CA VAL A 565 29.69 -2.01 4.88
C VAL A 565 30.82 -2.85 5.48
N ALA A 566 31.53 -2.34 6.48
CA ALA A 566 32.66 -3.04 7.12
C ALA A 566 32.23 -4.21 8.04
N TYR A 567 31.09 -4.10 8.72
CA TYR A 567 30.63 -5.08 9.72
C TYR A 567 29.62 -6.12 9.20
N SER A 568 28.93 -5.86 8.09
CA SER A 568 28.12 -6.88 7.43
C SER A 568 29.04 -7.96 6.84
N GLY A 569 28.82 -9.23 7.22
CA GLY A 569 29.70 -10.34 6.83
C GLY A 569 29.99 -10.38 5.33
N ARG A 570 31.15 -10.94 4.94
CA ARG A 570 31.72 -10.95 3.56
C ARG A 570 30.80 -11.47 2.43
N GLN A 571 29.59 -11.97 2.72
CA GLN A 571 28.60 -12.49 1.76
C GLN A 571 27.14 -12.11 2.12
N GLY A 572 26.90 -11.16 3.03
CA GLY A 572 25.54 -10.80 3.47
C GLY A 572 24.84 -9.80 2.55
N SER A 573 23.53 -9.97 2.33
CA SER A 573 22.66 -9.02 1.58
C SER A 573 22.71 -7.59 2.13
N GLY A 574 22.94 -7.42 3.44
CA GLY A 574 23.12 -6.11 4.07
C GLY A 574 24.29 -5.30 3.49
N ARG A 575 25.40 -5.94 3.08
CA ARG A 575 26.53 -5.23 2.46
C ARG A 575 26.14 -4.61 1.13
N ALA A 576 25.45 -5.37 0.29
CA ALA A 576 24.97 -4.91 -1.01
C ALA A 576 23.96 -3.75 -0.87
N HIS A 577 23.06 -3.82 0.11
CA HIS A 577 22.14 -2.71 0.41
C HIS A 577 22.85 -1.43 0.87
N ALA A 578 23.90 -1.54 1.69
CA ALA A 578 24.65 -0.38 2.16
C ALA A 578 25.44 0.28 1.01
N LEU A 579 26.09 -0.53 0.16
CA LEU A 579 26.76 -0.06 -1.05
C LEU A 579 25.77 0.58 -2.04
N GLY A 580 24.59 -0.01 -2.22
CA GLY A 580 23.53 0.55 -3.08
C GLY A 580 23.01 1.89 -2.55
N GLY A 581 22.86 2.01 -1.24
CA GLY A 581 22.54 3.26 -0.57
C GLY A 581 23.60 4.36 -0.76
N GLN A 582 24.87 3.99 -0.65
CA GLN A 582 26.01 4.87 -0.94
C GLN A 582 26.01 5.35 -2.41
N LEU A 583 25.74 4.46 -3.38
CA LEU A 583 25.60 4.83 -4.80
C LEU A 583 24.50 5.87 -5.02
N VAL A 584 23.32 5.66 -4.43
CA VAL A 584 22.20 6.61 -4.54
C VAL A 584 22.54 7.97 -3.91
N LEU A 585 23.21 7.99 -2.76
CA LEU A 585 23.64 9.23 -2.11
C LEU A 585 24.71 9.98 -2.90
N LEU A 586 25.68 9.26 -3.48
CA LEU A 586 26.69 9.86 -4.35
C LEU A 586 26.03 10.42 -5.62
N GLY A 587 25.11 9.68 -6.24
CA GLY A 587 24.32 10.15 -7.37
C GLY A 587 23.53 11.41 -7.04
N TRP A 588 22.92 11.45 -5.84
CA TRP A 588 22.23 12.65 -5.35
C TRP A 588 23.16 13.84 -5.14
N LEU A 589 24.36 13.65 -4.57
CA LEU A 589 25.35 14.73 -4.44
C LEU A 589 25.84 15.21 -5.82
N ASN A 590 26.03 14.30 -6.78
CA ASN A 590 26.43 14.63 -8.15
C ASN A 590 25.32 15.41 -8.89
N TYR A 591 24.06 15.02 -8.69
CA TYR A 591 22.89 15.77 -9.17
C TYR A 591 22.86 17.18 -8.57
N LEU A 592 22.94 17.32 -7.24
CA LEU A 592 22.93 18.63 -6.58
C LEU A 592 24.08 19.52 -7.04
N ALA A 593 25.28 18.96 -7.17
CA ALA A 593 26.46 19.68 -7.65
C ALA A 593 26.30 20.15 -9.11
N SER A 594 25.80 19.27 -9.98
CA SER A 594 25.57 19.57 -11.40
C SER A 594 24.48 20.61 -11.62
N LYS A 595 23.47 20.67 -10.74
CA LYS A 595 22.40 21.67 -10.79
C LYS A 595 22.74 22.95 -10.01
N GLU A 596 23.95 23.04 -9.47
CA GLU A 596 24.38 24.12 -8.57
C GLU A 596 23.38 24.38 -7.42
N ASP A 597 22.73 23.33 -6.92
CA ASP A 597 21.69 23.45 -5.91
C ASP A 597 22.31 23.90 -4.58
N VAL A 598 21.66 24.85 -3.91
CA VAL A 598 22.11 25.44 -2.63
C VAL A 598 22.22 24.40 -1.50
N ARG A 599 21.65 23.21 -1.67
CA ARG A 599 21.77 22.08 -0.73
C ARG A 599 23.08 21.30 -0.88
N ASP A 600 23.83 21.43 -1.98
CA ASP A 600 25.12 20.75 -2.13
C ASP A 600 26.09 21.24 -1.03
N PRO A 601 26.54 20.36 -0.12
CA PRO A 601 27.43 20.76 0.97
C PRO A 601 28.84 21.09 0.49
N LYS A 602 29.24 20.67 -0.73
CA LYS A 602 30.60 20.84 -1.29
C LYS A 602 31.72 20.31 -0.36
N ASP A 603 31.39 19.37 0.53
CA ASP A 603 32.31 18.81 1.50
C ASP A 603 32.96 17.52 0.95
N PRO A 604 34.30 17.46 0.84
CA PRO A 604 34.99 16.32 0.25
C PRO A 604 35.00 15.08 1.15
N GLU A 605 34.88 15.26 2.47
CA GLU A 605 34.87 14.16 3.43
C GLU A 605 33.54 13.39 3.37
N LEU A 606 32.41 14.09 3.33
CA LEU A 606 31.09 13.49 3.13
C LEU A 606 31.03 12.75 1.78
N ARG A 607 31.55 13.35 0.71
CA ARG A 607 31.65 12.67 -0.60
C ARG A 607 32.44 11.37 -0.48
N ALA A 608 33.61 11.41 0.17
CA ALA A 608 34.44 10.23 0.35
C ALA A 608 33.76 9.11 1.19
N LEU A 609 32.93 9.47 2.17
CA LEU A 609 32.16 8.53 3.01
C LEU A 609 31.01 7.86 2.25
N VAL A 610 30.39 8.56 1.30
CA VAL A 610 29.31 8.01 0.47
C VAL A 610 29.79 7.42 -0.84
N THR A 611 31.08 7.53 -1.18
CA THR A 611 31.68 6.82 -2.32
C THR A 611 31.90 5.34 -1.95
N PRO A 612 31.16 4.40 -2.56
CA PRO A 612 31.35 2.98 -2.28
C PRO A 612 32.75 2.51 -2.66
N ARG A 613 33.34 1.64 -1.84
CA ARG A 613 34.65 1.00 -2.11
C ARG A 613 34.58 -0.50 -1.89
N GLY A 614 35.17 -1.27 -2.78
CA GLY A 614 35.22 -2.72 -2.63
C GLY A 614 35.66 -3.44 -3.89
N LYS A 615 35.09 -4.62 -4.12
CA LYS A 615 35.27 -5.35 -5.36
C LYS A 615 34.34 -4.83 -6.44
N TRP A 616 34.80 -4.77 -7.70
CA TRP A 616 33.93 -4.40 -8.82
C TRP A 616 32.63 -5.20 -8.89
N SER A 617 32.68 -6.52 -8.65
CA SER A 617 31.48 -7.36 -8.58
C SER A 617 30.48 -6.91 -7.52
N GLU A 618 30.95 -6.45 -6.35
CA GLU A 618 30.07 -5.99 -5.26
C GLU A 618 29.40 -4.66 -5.60
N ILE A 619 30.09 -3.78 -6.35
CA ILE A 619 29.52 -2.50 -6.81
C ILE A 619 28.45 -2.74 -7.86
N VAL A 620 28.73 -3.59 -8.86
CA VAL A 620 27.75 -3.96 -9.91
C VAL A 620 26.53 -4.65 -9.31
N ASP A 621 26.72 -5.57 -8.35
CA ASP A 621 25.61 -6.23 -7.65
C ASP A 621 24.77 -5.23 -6.82
N ALA A 622 25.42 -4.23 -6.22
CA ALA A 622 24.74 -3.18 -5.47
C ALA A 622 23.86 -2.29 -6.38
N ARG A 623 24.30 -1.98 -7.61
CA ARG A 623 23.47 -1.24 -8.60
C ARG A 623 22.18 -1.98 -8.93
N ARG A 624 22.22 -3.31 -9.11
CA ARG A 624 21.02 -4.11 -9.39
C ARG A 624 19.93 -3.98 -8.31
N LEU A 625 20.31 -3.71 -7.06
CA LEU A 625 19.35 -3.45 -5.97
C LEU A 625 18.69 -2.07 -6.08
N THR A 626 19.37 -1.10 -6.69
CA THR A 626 18.85 0.24 -6.92
C THR A 626 17.88 0.26 -8.10
N ASP A 627 18.14 -0.47 -9.19
CA ASP A 627 17.32 -0.47 -10.42
C ASP A 627 15.88 -1.02 -10.30
N ARG A 628 15.52 -1.66 -9.18
CA ARG A 628 14.24 -2.38 -9.09
C ARG A 628 13.27 -1.90 -8.01
N GLY A 629 13.53 -0.76 -7.34
CA GLY A 629 12.63 -0.27 -6.27
C GLY A 629 12.27 -1.34 -5.22
N THR A 630 13.11 -2.38 -5.09
CA THR A 630 12.75 -3.65 -4.41
C THR A 630 12.56 -3.50 -2.91
N VAL A 631 13.05 -2.40 -2.35
CA VAL A 631 12.82 -2.04 -0.96
C VAL A 631 11.86 -0.85 -0.92
N PRO A 632 10.57 -1.06 -0.56
CA PRO A 632 9.52 -0.04 -0.67
C PRO A 632 9.68 1.16 0.28
N PHE A 633 10.69 1.15 1.16
CA PHE A 633 10.91 2.18 2.16
C PHE A 633 11.42 3.51 1.57
N SER A 634 12.50 3.48 0.77
CA SER A 634 13.12 4.67 0.18
C SER A 634 12.80 4.72 -1.31
N ARG A 635 11.86 5.60 -1.69
CA ARG A 635 11.54 5.87 -3.09
C ARG A 635 12.42 7.00 -3.61
N TRP A 636 13.72 6.72 -3.74
CA TRP A 636 14.72 7.70 -4.17
C TRP A 636 14.42 8.28 -5.56
N GLU A 637 13.71 7.54 -6.42
CA GLU A 637 13.17 8.00 -7.71
C GLU A 637 12.36 9.31 -7.59
N TYR A 638 11.78 9.58 -6.42
CA TYR A 638 10.96 10.77 -6.17
C TYR A 638 11.73 11.89 -5.45
N TRP A 639 13.04 11.73 -5.18
CA TRP A 639 13.83 12.75 -4.49
C TRP A 639 13.96 14.05 -5.30
N GLU A 640 13.84 13.96 -6.62
CA GLU A 640 13.83 15.11 -7.53
C GLU A 640 12.50 15.88 -7.50
N MET A 641 11.40 15.21 -7.15
CA MET A 641 10.07 15.82 -7.13
C MET A 641 9.98 16.78 -5.95
N ARG A 642 10.14 18.08 -6.23
CA ARG A 642 10.10 19.14 -5.20
C ARG A 642 8.72 19.36 -4.59
N ASP A 643 7.64 19.01 -5.30
CA ASP A 643 6.25 19.19 -4.85
C ASP A 643 5.34 18.10 -5.46
N ALA A 644 4.37 17.59 -4.69
CA ALA A 644 3.34 16.63 -5.15
C ALA A 644 2.33 17.24 -6.16
N GLY A 645 2.69 18.32 -6.85
CA GLY A 645 1.83 19.12 -7.70
C GLY A 645 2.13 18.95 -9.19
N SER A 646 1.18 18.30 -9.88
CA SER A 646 1.11 18.07 -11.34
C SER A 646 2.10 17.04 -11.90
N ALA A 647 1.57 15.84 -12.14
CA ALA A 647 2.15 14.80 -12.98
C ALA A 647 2.19 15.20 -14.46
N ARG A 648 2.83 16.34 -14.79
CA ARG A 648 3.43 16.47 -16.12
C ARG A 648 4.63 15.54 -16.11
N ALA A 649 4.79 14.75 -17.16
CA ALA A 649 5.88 13.80 -17.32
C ALA A 649 7.24 14.52 -17.22
N GLN A 650 7.73 14.71 -15.99
CA GLN A 650 9.09 15.14 -15.73
C GLN A 650 9.96 13.91 -15.95
N VAL A 651 10.88 14.01 -16.91
CA VAL A 651 11.94 13.01 -17.07
C VAL A 651 12.81 13.11 -15.82
N LEU A 652 12.81 12.07 -15.01
CA LEU A 652 13.65 11.98 -13.82
C LEU A 652 15.10 11.77 -14.26
N GLU A 653 16.02 12.60 -13.80
CA GLU A 653 17.43 12.60 -14.23
C GLU A 653 18.35 11.81 -13.27
N LEU A 654 17.92 11.56 -12.03
CA LEU A 654 18.74 11.02 -10.96
C LEU A 654 19.37 9.67 -11.31
N SER A 655 18.68 8.84 -12.10
CA SER A 655 19.20 7.57 -12.59
C SER A 655 20.50 7.73 -13.39
N HIS A 656 20.60 8.77 -14.23
CA HIS A 656 21.84 9.07 -14.97
C HIS A 656 22.98 9.46 -14.02
N TYR A 657 22.68 10.23 -12.97
CA TYR A 657 23.68 10.60 -11.95
C TYR A 657 24.09 9.42 -11.07
N ILE A 658 23.22 8.43 -10.86
CA ILE A 658 23.56 7.17 -10.18
C ILE A 658 24.49 6.33 -11.06
N ASP A 659 24.24 6.23 -12.37
CA ASP A 659 25.17 5.53 -13.28
C ASP A 659 26.56 6.21 -13.26
N ARG A 660 26.61 7.54 -13.22
CA ARG A 660 27.88 8.27 -13.06
C ARG A 660 28.55 8.00 -11.71
N ALA A 661 27.78 7.94 -10.63
CA ALA A 661 28.27 7.57 -9.30
C ALA A 661 28.83 6.14 -9.27
N GLU A 662 28.24 5.22 -10.04
CA GLU A 662 28.75 3.86 -10.19
C GLU A 662 30.09 3.82 -10.92
N VAL A 663 30.24 4.58 -12.02
CA VAL A 663 31.53 4.72 -12.71
C VAL A 663 32.61 5.25 -11.77
N GLU A 664 32.29 6.28 -10.97
CA GLU A 664 33.20 6.82 -9.95
C GLU A 664 33.55 5.77 -8.88
N ALA A 665 32.58 4.99 -8.41
CA ALA A 665 32.77 3.92 -7.43
C ALA A 665 33.62 2.76 -7.99
N LEU A 666 33.41 2.38 -9.26
CA LEU A 666 34.18 1.36 -9.96
C LEU A 666 35.63 1.83 -10.15
N ALA A 667 35.86 3.08 -10.54
CA ALA A 667 37.21 3.65 -10.67
C ALA A 667 37.95 3.72 -9.32
N ALA A 668 37.22 3.87 -8.20
CA ALA A 668 37.77 3.83 -6.85
C ALA A 668 37.95 2.40 -6.28
N SER A 669 37.45 1.38 -6.97
CA SER A 669 37.39 -0.02 -6.53
C SER A 669 38.37 -0.93 -7.30
N TYR A 670 38.40 -2.22 -6.98
CA TYR A 670 39.36 -3.18 -7.57
C TYR A 670 38.74 -4.56 -7.81
N GLY A 671 39.50 -5.48 -8.42
CA GLY A 671 39.13 -6.89 -8.53
C GLY A 671 38.73 -7.30 -9.94
N ARG A 672 37.93 -8.36 -10.05
CA ARG A 672 37.44 -8.86 -11.34
C ARG A 672 36.05 -8.31 -11.60
N LEU A 673 35.86 -7.73 -12.78
CA LEU A 673 34.55 -7.32 -13.27
C LEU A 673 33.73 -8.58 -13.57
N PRO A 674 32.46 -8.67 -13.14
CA PRO A 674 31.64 -9.81 -13.50
C PRO A 674 31.55 -9.92 -15.03
N ASP A 675 31.75 -11.12 -15.56
CA ASP A 675 31.63 -11.34 -16.99
C ASP A 675 30.16 -11.04 -17.38
N PRO A 676 29.89 -10.31 -18.48
CA PRO A 676 28.53 -10.10 -18.93
C PRO A 676 27.95 -11.48 -19.26
N SER A 677 26.94 -11.91 -18.51
CA SER A 677 26.21 -13.16 -18.78
C SER A 677 24.90 -12.91 -19.52
N ASP A 678 24.50 -11.64 -19.60
CA ASP A 678 23.25 -11.15 -20.16
C ASP A 678 23.44 -9.77 -20.79
N GLN A 679 22.53 -9.42 -21.69
CA GLN A 679 22.53 -8.14 -22.41
C GLN A 679 22.32 -6.95 -21.47
N GLU A 680 21.60 -7.11 -20.36
CA GLU A 680 21.37 -6.02 -19.39
C GLU A 680 22.70 -5.53 -18.80
N THR A 681 23.56 -6.48 -18.43
CA THR A 681 24.91 -6.22 -17.91
C THR A 681 25.84 -5.68 -18.99
N ALA A 682 25.80 -6.24 -20.20
CA ALA A 682 26.59 -5.74 -21.33
C ALA A 682 26.23 -4.28 -21.70
N SER A 683 24.94 -3.99 -21.84
CA SER A 683 24.45 -2.63 -22.09
C SER A 683 24.73 -1.68 -20.92
N ALA A 684 24.76 -2.15 -19.67
CA ALA A 684 25.22 -1.32 -18.55
C ALA A 684 26.70 -0.94 -18.71
N TYR A 685 27.57 -1.89 -19.09
CA TYR A 685 28.98 -1.61 -19.34
C TYR A 685 29.18 -0.65 -20.52
N GLU A 686 28.40 -0.78 -21.59
CA GLU A 686 28.41 0.18 -22.70
C GLU A 686 27.99 1.59 -22.24
N ARG A 687 26.95 1.70 -21.41
CA ARG A 687 26.56 2.99 -20.80
C ARG A 687 27.71 3.57 -19.98
N PHE A 688 28.40 2.76 -19.18
CA PHE A 688 29.57 3.21 -18.40
C PHE A 688 30.72 3.68 -19.29
N LEU A 689 30.98 3.01 -20.42
CA LEU A 689 31.96 3.47 -21.40
C LEU A 689 31.58 4.84 -21.97
N ARG A 690 30.30 5.04 -22.35
CA ARG A 690 29.82 6.35 -22.83
C ARG A 690 30.01 7.44 -21.79
N LEU A 691 29.67 7.17 -20.52
CA LEU A 691 29.86 8.11 -19.40
C LEU A 691 31.34 8.44 -19.14
N LEU A 692 32.26 7.52 -19.40
CA LEU A 692 33.70 7.78 -19.30
C LEU A 692 34.21 8.68 -20.45
N ASP A 693 33.55 8.63 -21.61
CA ASP A 693 33.86 9.45 -22.78
C ASP A 693 33.14 10.81 -22.77
N GLU A 694 32.06 10.93 -21.98
CA GLU A 694 31.32 12.17 -21.79
C GLU A 694 32.15 13.23 -21.04
N GLY A 695 32.28 14.41 -21.65
CA GLY A 695 32.71 15.64 -20.95
C GLY A 695 34.12 16.14 -21.26
N GLY A 696 34.86 15.52 -22.19
CA GLY A 696 36.15 16.05 -22.68
C GLY A 696 37.19 16.32 -21.58
N ARG A 697 37.01 15.73 -20.39
CA ARG A 697 37.92 15.86 -19.24
C ARG A 697 39.02 14.82 -19.37
N ASP A 698 40.21 15.15 -18.88
CA ASP A 698 41.30 14.18 -18.77
C ASP A 698 40.86 13.05 -17.83
N ILE A 699 40.81 11.84 -18.37
CA ILE A 699 40.47 10.62 -17.65
C ILE A 699 41.66 10.24 -16.77
N SER A 700 41.42 9.92 -15.50
CA SER A 700 42.48 9.47 -14.59
C SER A 700 43.05 8.09 -14.97
N ASP A 701 44.25 7.74 -14.48
CA ASP A 701 44.85 6.42 -14.70
C ASP A 701 43.93 5.27 -14.25
N ARG A 702 43.16 5.49 -13.18
CA ARG A 702 42.20 4.50 -12.65
C ARG A 702 40.98 4.32 -13.55
N GLU A 703 40.43 5.41 -14.05
CA GLU A 703 39.32 5.38 -15.01
C GLU A 703 39.78 4.81 -16.36
N THR A 704 41.02 5.06 -16.77
CA THR A 704 41.62 4.44 -17.97
C THR A 704 41.72 2.93 -17.82
N ASN A 705 42.18 2.45 -16.67
CA ASN A 705 42.22 1.02 -16.36
C ASN A 705 40.80 0.40 -16.33
N LEU A 706 39.81 1.10 -15.77
CA LEU A 706 38.41 0.66 -15.81
C LEU A 706 37.89 0.58 -17.25
N LYS A 707 38.19 1.60 -18.08
CA LYS A 707 37.83 1.64 -19.50
C LYS A 707 38.38 0.43 -20.26
N GLU A 708 39.66 0.11 -20.07
CA GLU A 708 40.29 -1.07 -20.68
C GLU A 708 39.58 -2.38 -20.30
N HIS A 709 39.23 -2.55 -19.02
CA HIS A 709 38.53 -3.74 -18.54
C HIS A 709 37.09 -3.84 -19.08
N LEU A 710 36.36 -2.71 -19.13
CA LEU A 710 35.01 -2.64 -19.70
C LEU A 710 35.03 -2.96 -21.20
N THR A 711 35.92 -2.33 -21.97
CA THR A 711 36.08 -2.62 -23.40
C THR A 711 36.40 -4.09 -23.64
N LYS A 712 37.34 -4.66 -22.88
CA LYS A 712 37.69 -6.07 -23.00
C LYS A 712 36.51 -7.01 -22.67
N ALA A 713 35.72 -6.68 -21.65
CA ALA A 713 34.56 -7.47 -21.27
C ALA A 713 33.46 -7.43 -22.33
N ILE A 714 33.17 -6.24 -22.88
CA ILE A 714 32.19 -6.05 -23.96
C ILE A 714 32.65 -6.78 -25.22
N SER A 715 33.89 -6.58 -25.68
CA SER A 715 34.39 -7.27 -26.87
C SER A 715 34.41 -8.80 -26.72
N ALA A 716 34.64 -9.33 -25.52
CA ALA A 716 34.56 -10.76 -25.26
C ALA A 716 33.10 -11.27 -25.29
N TRP A 717 32.15 -10.49 -24.77
CA TRP A 717 30.72 -10.76 -24.88
C TRP A 717 30.27 -10.73 -26.33
N ASP A 718 30.56 -9.65 -27.07
CA ASP A 718 30.21 -9.49 -28.48
C ASP A 718 30.77 -10.63 -29.34
N ALA A 719 32.03 -11.04 -29.11
CA ALA A 719 32.61 -12.17 -29.82
C ALA A 719 31.86 -13.49 -29.54
N THR A 720 31.46 -13.72 -28.29
CA THR A 720 30.72 -14.93 -27.89
C THR A 720 29.29 -14.91 -28.45
N GLU A 721 28.63 -13.76 -28.37
CA GLU A 721 27.26 -13.58 -28.84
C GLU A 721 27.19 -13.59 -30.37
N ASN A 722 28.16 -13.00 -31.07
CA ASN A 722 28.24 -13.08 -32.53
C ASN A 722 28.42 -14.52 -33.02
N VAL A 723 29.19 -15.36 -32.32
CA VAL A 723 29.28 -16.78 -32.63
C VAL A 723 27.93 -17.47 -32.42
N ARG A 724 27.27 -17.21 -31.29
CA ARG A 724 25.96 -17.78 -30.97
C ARG A 724 24.88 -17.38 -31.98
N LEU A 725 24.79 -16.10 -32.32
CA LEU A 725 23.83 -15.56 -33.29
C LEU A 725 24.05 -16.15 -34.69
N ARG A 726 25.31 -16.37 -35.11
CA ARG A 726 25.61 -17.02 -36.41
C ARG A 726 25.13 -18.47 -36.48
N GLU A 727 25.20 -19.20 -35.37
CA GLU A 727 24.77 -20.61 -35.31
C GLU A 727 23.24 -20.77 -35.22
N GLU A 728 22.53 -19.73 -34.78
CA GLU A 728 21.10 -19.79 -34.54
C GLU A 728 20.28 -19.62 -35.83
N PRO A 729 19.34 -20.53 -36.16
CA PRO A 729 18.51 -20.40 -37.36
C PRO A 729 17.51 -19.24 -37.27
N LEU A 730 17.17 -18.65 -38.42
CA LEU A 730 16.13 -17.63 -38.48
C LEU A 730 14.77 -18.20 -38.06
N SER A 731 14.07 -17.42 -37.24
CA SER A 731 12.72 -17.66 -36.77
C SER A 731 11.71 -17.28 -37.84
N GLN A 732 11.00 -18.29 -38.35
CA GLN A 732 9.86 -18.03 -39.22
C GLN A 732 8.79 -17.19 -38.51
N ALA A 733 8.59 -17.39 -37.20
CA ALA A 733 7.61 -16.64 -36.43
C ALA A 733 7.94 -15.14 -36.39
N LYS A 734 9.20 -14.77 -36.18
CA LYS A 734 9.64 -13.36 -36.21
C LYS A 734 9.55 -12.76 -37.62
N ILE A 735 9.86 -13.53 -38.66
CA ILE A 735 9.67 -13.10 -40.05
C ILE A 735 8.18 -12.83 -40.34
N GLU A 736 7.27 -13.68 -39.88
CA GLU A 736 5.83 -13.43 -40.01
C GLU A 736 5.38 -12.20 -39.21
N ILE A 737 5.94 -11.93 -38.02
CA ILE A 737 5.66 -10.69 -37.27
C ILE A 737 6.12 -9.46 -38.05
N LEU A 738 7.31 -9.50 -38.66
CA LEU A 738 7.80 -8.43 -39.53
C LEU A 738 6.83 -8.20 -40.70
N ARG A 739 6.43 -9.26 -41.41
CA ARG A 739 5.46 -9.18 -42.52
C ARG A 739 4.11 -8.63 -42.08
N ALA A 740 3.59 -9.10 -40.95
CA ALA A 740 2.33 -8.62 -40.39
C ALA A 740 2.41 -7.13 -40.03
N SER A 741 3.50 -6.71 -39.37
CA SER A 741 3.72 -5.30 -39.01
C SER A 741 3.84 -4.40 -40.24
N LEU A 742 4.54 -4.85 -41.27
CA LEU A 742 4.62 -4.15 -42.55
C LEU A 742 3.23 -4.01 -43.19
N ALA A 743 2.46 -5.10 -43.25
CA ALA A 743 1.11 -5.09 -43.81
C ALA A 743 0.16 -4.18 -43.02
N ASP A 744 0.25 -4.21 -41.69
CA ASP A 744 -0.59 -3.42 -40.80
C ASP A 744 -0.25 -1.93 -40.93
N GLU A 745 1.02 -1.54 -40.98
CA GLU A 745 1.44 -0.14 -41.17
C GLU A 745 1.01 0.40 -42.55
N LEU A 746 1.11 -0.41 -43.62
CA LEU A 746 0.63 -0.01 -44.96
C LEU A 746 -0.90 0.10 -45.06
N ARG A 747 -1.64 -0.63 -44.21
CA ARG A 747 -3.10 -0.55 -44.13
C ARG A 747 -3.57 0.62 -43.28
N SER A 748 -2.82 0.99 -42.24
CA SER A 748 -3.18 2.06 -41.30
C SER A 748 -2.72 3.45 -41.76
N SER A 749 -1.65 3.53 -42.55
CA SER A 749 -1.07 4.81 -42.98
C SER A 749 -1.93 5.48 -44.06
N PRO A 750 -2.35 6.75 -43.87
CA PRO A 750 -2.96 7.53 -44.93
C PRO A 750 -1.91 7.83 -46.00
N ARG A 751 -2.06 7.26 -47.21
CA ARG A 751 -1.08 7.37 -48.31
C ARG A 751 -1.74 7.75 -49.64
N LEU A 752 -1.02 8.45 -50.52
CA LEU A 752 -1.57 8.92 -51.79
C LEU A 752 -1.93 7.75 -52.72
N ALA A 753 -1.13 6.69 -52.67
CA ALA A 753 -1.31 5.52 -53.52
C ALA A 753 -2.67 4.81 -53.34
N VAL A 754 -3.32 4.95 -52.19
CA VAL A 754 -4.68 4.38 -51.93
C VAL A 754 -5.78 5.30 -52.44
N GLN A 755 -5.49 6.59 -52.64
CA GLN A 755 -6.48 7.56 -53.11
C GLN A 755 -6.67 7.53 -54.63
N ILE A 756 -5.72 6.98 -55.38
CA ILE A 756 -5.71 7.00 -56.85
C ILE A 756 -6.14 5.65 -57.46
N PRO A 757 -6.82 5.65 -58.62
CA PRO A 757 -7.22 4.44 -59.32
C PRO A 757 -6.03 3.55 -59.66
N THR A 758 -6.20 2.24 -59.45
CA THR A 758 -5.22 1.22 -59.87
C THR A 758 -5.74 0.45 -61.08
N GLN A 759 -4.90 0.30 -62.11
CA GLN A 759 -5.17 -0.53 -63.29
C GLN A 759 -4.12 -1.64 -63.41
N THR A 760 -4.53 -2.80 -63.94
CA THR A 760 -3.65 -3.96 -64.14
C THR A 760 -2.80 -3.89 -65.42
N ASP A 761 -3.24 -3.13 -66.44
CA ASP A 761 -2.57 -3.06 -67.74
C ASP A 761 -1.87 -1.70 -67.91
N VAL A 762 -0.55 -1.71 -68.12
CA VAL A 762 0.23 -0.50 -68.40
C VAL A 762 0.02 -0.09 -69.88
N PRO A 763 -0.34 1.18 -70.18
CA PRO A 763 -0.52 1.64 -71.55
C PRO A 763 0.75 1.46 -72.39
N SER A 764 0.61 1.17 -73.69
CA SER A 764 1.71 0.96 -74.65
C SER A 764 2.63 2.17 -74.89
N HIS A 765 2.37 3.31 -74.25
CA HIS A 765 3.22 4.51 -74.25
C HIS A 765 4.09 4.64 -72.98
N GLY A 766 3.87 3.81 -71.97
CA GLY A 766 4.78 3.67 -70.82
C GLY A 766 6.03 2.88 -71.22
N SER A 767 7.19 3.28 -70.72
CA SER A 767 8.45 2.54 -70.91
C SER A 767 8.25 1.04 -70.64
N HIS A 768 8.76 0.17 -71.50
CA HIS A 768 8.76 -1.29 -71.29
C HIS A 768 9.70 -1.74 -70.15
N GLU A 769 10.45 -0.81 -69.55
CA GLU A 769 11.16 -1.06 -68.31
C GLU A 769 10.12 -1.30 -67.20
N ARG A 770 10.28 -2.38 -66.43
CA ARG A 770 9.45 -2.63 -65.25
C ARG A 770 10.07 -1.86 -64.07
N PRO A 771 9.66 -0.62 -63.74
CA PRO A 771 10.24 0.06 -62.59
C PRO A 771 9.87 -0.70 -61.33
N ILE A 772 10.90 -1.06 -60.57
CA ILE A 772 10.77 -1.71 -59.26
C ILE A 772 11.09 -0.64 -58.23
N LEU A 773 10.13 -0.36 -57.34
CA LEU A 773 10.39 0.31 -56.08
C LEU A 773 10.88 -0.76 -55.12
N GLY A 774 12.18 -0.77 -54.85
CA GLY A 774 12.83 -1.84 -54.09
C GLY A 774 13.69 -1.29 -52.96
N ILE A 775 13.73 -2.03 -51.86
CA ILE A 775 14.53 -1.73 -50.68
C ILE A 775 15.35 -2.96 -50.32
N ASN A 776 16.62 -2.72 -49.96
CA ASN A 776 17.54 -3.76 -49.55
C ASN A 776 18.24 -3.29 -48.25
N TYR A 777 17.78 -3.81 -47.11
CA TYR A 777 18.33 -3.49 -45.80
C TYR A 777 19.23 -4.59 -45.28
N ARG A 778 20.32 -4.17 -44.62
CA ARG A 778 21.07 -5.03 -43.72
C ARG A 778 20.52 -4.82 -42.33
N VAL A 779 19.97 -5.88 -41.75
CA VAL A 779 19.35 -5.87 -40.42
C VAL A 779 20.20 -6.76 -39.53
N PRO A 780 20.48 -6.37 -38.28
CA PRO A 780 21.14 -7.27 -37.35
C PRO A 780 20.35 -8.57 -37.17
N ARG A 781 21.03 -9.72 -37.22
CA ARG A 781 20.41 -11.05 -37.20
C ARG A 781 19.53 -11.28 -35.96
N HIS A 782 19.84 -10.62 -34.84
CA HIS A 782 19.09 -10.75 -33.58
C HIS A 782 17.60 -10.34 -33.69
N TYR A 783 17.21 -9.51 -34.67
CA TYR A 783 15.80 -9.17 -34.93
C TYR A 783 14.97 -10.37 -35.41
N LEU A 784 15.61 -11.39 -36.00
CA LEU A 784 14.93 -12.47 -36.70
C LEU A 784 15.24 -13.88 -36.16
N VAL A 785 15.87 -14.01 -34.98
CA VAL A 785 16.12 -15.31 -34.31
C VAL A 785 15.32 -15.43 -33.01
N ASP A 786 14.94 -16.65 -32.62
CA ASP A 786 14.10 -16.91 -31.43
C ASP A 786 14.88 -16.95 -30.10
N GLY A 787 16.20 -17.05 -30.17
CA GLY A 787 17.09 -17.21 -29.03
C GLY A 787 16.97 -16.08 -28.03
N ILE A 788 17.44 -16.37 -26.81
CA ILE A 788 17.29 -15.60 -25.56
C ILE A 788 17.85 -14.16 -25.64
N PHE A 789 18.23 -13.65 -26.82
CA PHE A 789 18.46 -12.24 -27.02
C PHE A 789 17.14 -11.46 -26.88
N ASN A 790 17.02 -10.78 -25.74
CA ASN A 790 15.92 -9.93 -25.25
C ASN A 790 14.83 -9.61 -26.29
N GLN A 791 13.66 -10.22 -26.11
CA GLN A 791 12.38 -9.80 -26.72
C GLN A 791 12.05 -8.31 -26.48
N THR A 792 12.76 -7.64 -25.56
CA THR A 792 12.54 -6.26 -25.14
C THR A 792 13.17 -5.19 -26.05
N TYR A 793 14.23 -5.51 -26.82
CA TYR A 793 14.99 -4.48 -27.56
C TYR A 793 15.11 -4.72 -29.07
N ALA A 794 14.79 -5.92 -29.54
CA ALA A 794 14.85 -6.28 -30.95
C ALA A 794 13.47 -6.75 -31.43
N ASP A 795 12.58 -5.79 -31.71
CA ASP A 795 11.23 -6.08 -32.18
C ASP A 795 11.20 -6.11 -33.72
N PRO A 796 10.94 -7.27 -34.37
CA PRO A 796 10.79 -7.34 -35.83
C PRO A 796 9.69 -6.41 -36.37
N LYS A 797 8.75 -5.95 -35.53
CA LYS A 797 7.76 -4.96 -35.93
C LYS A 797 8.35 -3.61 -36.30
N GLU A 798 9.44 -3.20 -35.65
CA GLU A 798 10.10 -1.92 -35.94
C GLU A 798 10.68 -1.92 -37.36
N VAL A 799 11.37 -3.01 -37.73
CA VAL A 799 11.89 -3.22 -39.10
C VAL A 799 10.74 -3.19 -40.11
N GLY A 800 9.63 -3.89 -39.82
CA GLY A 800 8.44 -3.88 -40.68
C GLY A 800 7.85 -2.48 -40.88
N ARG A 801 7.80 -1.66 -39.82
CA ARG A 801 7.31 -0.27 -39.88
C ARG A 801 8.23 0.64 -40.68
N VAL A 802 9.55 0.51 -40.51
CA VAL A 802 10.54 1.28 -41.29
C VAL A 802 10.41 0.99 -42.78
N ILE A 803 10.36 -0.30 -43.16
CA ILE A 803 10.19 -0.70 -44.56
C ILE A 803 8.88 -0.12 -45.12
N ALA A 804 7.76 -0.29 -44.41
CA ALA A 804 6.47 0.24 -44.84
C ALA A 804 6.51 1.75 -45.12
N ARG A 805 7.11 2.54 -44.22
CA ARG A 805 7.23 4.01 -44.38
C ARG A 805 8.06 4.37 -45.61
N SER A 806 9.19 3.70 -45.82
CA SER A 806 10.02 3.95 -47.00
C SER A 806 9.30 3.62 -48.32
N PHE A 807 8.42 2.63 -48.33
CA PHE A 807 7.53 2.38 -49.48
C PHE A 807 6.49 3.49 -49.64
N VAL A 808 5.83 3.92 -48.57
CA VAL A 808 4.87 5.04 -48.62
C VAL A 808 5.54 6.30 -49.17
N ASP A 809 6.70 6.67 -48.64
CA ASP A 809 7.45 7.84 -49.09
C ASP A 809 7.86 7.71 -50.57
N GLY A 810 8.29 6.52 -50.99
CA GLY A 810 8.66 6.24 -52.38
C GLY A 810 7.47 6.25 -53.35
N GLU A 811 6.33 5.67 -52.96
CA GLU A 811 5.07 5.71 -53.72
C GLU A 811 4.58 7.15 -53.87
N ASP A 812 4.53 7.90 -52.76
CA ASP A 812 4.08 9.28 -52.72
C ASP A 812 4.96 10.19 -53.57
N LEU A 813 6.29 10.06 -53.47
CA LEU A 813 7.24 10.84 -54.27
C LEU A 813 6.98 10.65 -55.77
N ARG A 814 6.82 9.40 -56.21
CA ARG A 814 6.52 9.09 -57.62
C ARG A 814 5.17 9.63 -58.08
N ILE A 815 4.17 9.63 -57.21
CA ILE A 815 2.85 10.21 -57.51
C ILE A 815 2.96 11.73 -57.64
N VAL A 816 3.64 12.38 -56.69
CA VAL A 816 3.88 13.83 -56.69
C VAL A 816 4.66 14.25 -57.93
N GLU A 817 5.75 13.56 -58.28
CA GLU A 817 6.51 13.80 -59.51
C GLU A 817 5.62 13.76 -60.76
N ALA A 818 4.75 12.73 -60.86
CA ALA A 818 3.82 12.56 -61.97
C ALA A 818 2.72 13.63 -62.03
N LEU A 819 2.28 14.15 -60.88
CA LEU A 819 1.33 15.26 -60.80
C LEU A 819 2.00 16.59 -61.20
N GLN A 820 3.20 16.86 -60.68
CA GLN A 820 3.95 18.09 -60.95
C GLN A 820 4.35 18.23 -62.42
N ALA A 821 4.73 17.12 -63.07
CA ALA A 821 5.13 17.13 -64.48
C ALA A 821 4.05 17.63 -65.45
N ARG A 822 2.78 17.72 -65.02
CA ARG A 822 1.65 18.16 -65.87
C ARG A 822 1.14 19.56 -65.57
N GLN A 823 1.61 20.21 -64.51
CA GLN A 823 1.11 21.52 -64.12
C GLN A 823 2.23 22.56 -64.02
N GLU A 824 2.34 23.38 -65.06
CA GLU A 824 3.31 24.47 -65.16
C GLU A 824 2.87 25.74 -64.41
N GLN A 825 1.57 25.88 -64.08
CA GLN A 825 1.01 27.06 -63.41
C GLN A 825 0.77 26.80 -61.92
N TRP A 826 1.47 27.57 -61.08
CA TRP A 826 1.34 27.62 -59.63
C TRP A 826 0.54 28.84 -59.13
N MET A 827 -0.15 28.62 -58.01
CA MET A 827 -0.86 29.65 -57.24
C MET A 827 -0.13 29.96 -55.93
N ALA A 828 -0.46 31.09 -55.31
CA ALA A 828 0.15 31.48 -54.04
C ALA A 828 -0.22 30.49 -52.91
N LEU A 829 0.79 29.99 -52.19
CA LEU A 829 0.61 29.12 -51.03
C LEU A 829 0.04 29.89 -49.83
N THR A 830 -1.28 30.07 -49.80
CA THR A 830 -2.01 30.70 -48.70
C THR A 830 -3.30 29.93 -48.40
N ALA A 831 -3.71 29.89 -47.13
CA ALA A 831 -4.97 29.27 -46.73
C ALA A 831 -6.18 29.86 -47.48
N ALA A 832 -6.15 31.16 -47.80
CA ALA A 832 -7.18 31.83 -48.58
C ALA A 832 -7.25 31.33 -50.03
N ALA A 833 -6.11 31.15 -50.70
CA ALA A 833 -6.09 30.64 -52.08
C ALA A 833 -6.55 29.17 -52.15
N ILE A 834 -6.08 28.35 -51.20
CA ILE A 834 -6.49 26.94 -51.10
C ILE A 834 -8.00 26.85 -50.80
N GLY A 835 -8.47 27.60 -49.81
CA GLY A 835 -9.88 27.63 -49.41
C GLY A 835 -10.79 28.09 -50.56
N HIS A 836 -10.40 29.15 -51.28
CA HIS A 836 -11.13 29.61 -52.45
C HIS A 836 -11.24 28.52 -53.53
N GLN A 837 -10.15 27.78 -53.79
CA GLN A 837 -10.18 26.73 -54.80
C GLN A 837 -11.12 25.57 -54.39
N ILE A 838 -11.10 25.18 -53.11
CA ILE A 838 -12.01 24.16 -52.58
C ILE A 838 -13.48 24.62 -52.67
N GLU A 839 -13.75 25.90 -52.41
CA GLU A 839 -15.10 26.46 -52.55
C GLU A 839 -15.59 26.47 -54.00
N VAL A 840 -14.72 26.82 -54.95
CA VAL A 840 -15.01 26.81 -56.40
C VAL A 840 -15.39 25.41 -56.87
N LEU A 841 -14.78 24.36 -56.30
CA LEU A 841 -15.11 22.97 -56.62
C LEU A 841 -16.52 22.56 -56.15
N GLY A 842 -17.10 23.26 -55.17
CA GLY A 842 -18.48 22.99 -54.75
C GLY A 842 -18.68 21.55 -54.27
N ALA A 843 -19.66 20.85 -54.82
CA ALA A 843 -19.91 19.44 -54.50
C ALA A 843 -18.80 18.50 -55.00
N GLU A 844 -18.01 18.90 -56.01
CA GLU A 844 -16.93 18.05 -56.54
C GLU A 844 -15.75 17.91 -55.58
N ALA A 845 -15.63 18.79 -54.57
CA ALA A 845 -14.55 18.80 -53.58
C ALA A 845 -14.36 17.44 -52.87
N GLU A 846 -15.43 16.67 -52.64
CA GLU A 846 -15.36 15.35 -51.96
C GLU A 846 -14.52 14.30 -52.73
N HIS A 847 -14.20 14.59 -53.98
CA HIS A 847 -13.41 13.74 -54.85
C HIS A 847 -11.97 14.23 -55.02
N TYR A 848 -11.64 15.37 -54.43
CA TYR A 848 -10.29 15.91 -54.47
C TYR A 848 -9.48 15.47 -53.25
N VAL A 849 -8.19 15.25 -53.48
CA VAL A 849 -7.19 15.00 -52.45
C VAL A 849 -6.34 16.25 -52.32
N LEU A 850 -6.19 16.73 -51.09
CA LEU A 850 -5.28 17.79 -50.71
C LEU A 850 -4.04 17.14 -50.10
N ALA A 851 -2.95 17.11 -50.87
CA ALA A 851 -1.64 16.62 -50.43
C ALA A 851 -0.83 17.78 -49.86
N VAL A 852 -0.35 17.65 -48.62
CA VAL A 852 0.40 18.68 -47.89
C VAL A 852 1.69 18.12 -47.29
N PRO A 853 2.71 18.94 -47.02
CA PRO A 853 3.90 18.53 -46.26
C PRO A 853 3.53 18.04 -44.85
N TYR A 854 4.36 17.16 -44.26
CA TYR A 854 4.20 16.72 -42.87
C TYR A 854 4.16 17.91 -41.90
N GLY A 855 3.17 17.93 -41.00
CA GLY A 855 2.94 19.05 -40.08
C GLY A 855 2.12 20.21 -40.65
N GLY A 856 1.68 20.10 -41.92
CA GLY A 856 0.85 21.10 -42.60
C GLY A 856 1.62 22.36 -42.98
N LEU A 857 0.89 23.45 -43.22
CA LEU A 857 1.49 24.77 -43.47
C LEU A 857 1.93 25.42 -42.16
N VAL A 858 3.06 26.13 -42.17
CA VAL A 858 3.70 26.74 -40.98
C VAL A 858 2.83 27.83 -40.32
N ASP A 859 1.78 28.31 -40.98
CA ASP A 859 0.92 29.39 -40.49
C ASP A 859 -0.18 28.93 -39.51
N ASP A 860 -0.35 29.65 -38.39
CA ASP A 860 -1.45 29.50 -37.41
C ASP A 860 -2.86 29.52 -38.05
N VAL A 861 -2.97 30.11 -39.25
CA VAL A 861 -4.21 30.19 -40.05
C VAL A 861 -4.70 28.81 -40.53
N TRP A 862 -3.82 27.81 -40.64
CA TRP A 862 -4.18 26.42 -40.97
C TRP A 862 -5.14 25.78 -39.96
N TYR A 863 -5.14 26.28 -38.72
CA TYR A 863 -5.95 25.77 -37.62
C TYR A 863 -7.16 26.66 -37.28
N ALA A 864 -7.41 27.71 -38.08
CA ALA A 864 -8.60 28.55 -37.91
C ALA A 864 -9.87 27.74 -38.22
N SER A 865 -10.90 27.90 -37.38
CA SER A 865 -12.18 27.17 -37.50
C SER A 865 -12.81 27.25 -38.89
N ASP A 866 -12.68 28.41 -39.53
CA ASP A 866 -13.34 28.72 -40.80
C ASP A 866 -12.66 27.98 -41.96
N PHE A 867 -11.34 27.86 -41.92
CA PHE A 867 -10.58 27.09 -42.90
C PHE A 867 -10.73 25.58 -42.67
N GLN A 868 -10.80 25.11 -41.41
CA GLN A 868 -11.05 23.69 -41.11
C GLN A 868 -12.36 23.20 -41.71
N GLN A 869 -13.44 23.99 -41.61
CA GLN A 869 -14.73 23.63 -42.23
C GLN A 869 -14.66 23.48 -43.75
N ILE A 870 -13.84 24.31 -44.43
CA ILE A 870 -13.64 24.22 -45.87
C ILE A 870 -12.76 23.02 -46.21
N ARG A 871 -11.68 22.81 -45.46
CA ARG A 871 -10.72 21.71 -45.63
C ARG A 871 -11.38 20.34 -45.45
N ASP A 872 -12.32 20.19 -44.52
CA ASP A 872 -13.01 18.92 -44.26
C ASP A 872 -13.90 18.45 -45.43
N ARG A 873 -14.02 19.25 -46.51
CA ARG A 873 -14.72 18.89 -47.75
C ARG A 873 -13.84 18.12 -48.75
N VAL A 874 -12.53 18.04 -48.53
CA VAL A 874 -11.57 17.30 -49.36
C VAL A 874 -10.86 16.23 -48.52
N THR A 875 -10.29 15.21 -49.17
CA THR A 875 -9.47 14.21 -48.45
C THR A 875 -8.08 14.77 -48.20
N LEU A 876 -7.70 14.96 -46.94
CA LEU A 876 -6.34 15.40 -46.57
C LEU A 876 -5.38 14.20 -46.50
N VAL A 877 -4.22 14.34 -47.13
CA VAL A 877 -3.08 13.41 -46.98
C VAL A 877 -1.82 14.22 -46.72
N GLU A 878 -1.10 13.91 -45.64
CA GLU A 878 0.21 14.48 -45.37
C GLU A 878 1.28 13.58 -45.98
N THR A 879 2.31 14.17 -46.59
CA THR A 879 3.37 13.43 -47.28
C THR A 879 4.71 14.14 -47.16
N GLY A 880 5.80 13.37 -47.11
CA GLY A 880 7.17 13.88 -47.14
C GLY A 880 7.69 14.18 -48.55
N ALA A 881 6.90 13.91 -49.58
CA ALA A 881 7.24 14.20 -50.96
C ALA A 881 7.06 15.70 -51.33
N LEU A 882 6.49 16.49 -50.43
CA LEU A 882 6.27 17.93 -50.59
C LEU A 882 6.98 18.65 -49.44
N ASP A 883 7.66 19.76 -49.73
CA ASP A 883 8.30 20.62 -48.73
C ASP A 883 7.58 21.98 -48.61
N GLU A 884 7.68 22.84 -49.63
CA GLU A 884 7.13 24.21 -49.64
C GLU A 884 5.95 24.38 -50.62
N GLU A 885 5.20 23.31 -50.84
CA GLU A 885 4.11 23.30 -51.80
C GLU A 885 2.96 22.38 -51.39
N VAL A 886 1.79 22.64 -51.98
CA VAL A 886 0.55 21.89 -51.74
C VAL A 886 -0.08 21.56 -53.08
N LEU A 887 -0.58 20.32 -53.19
CA LEU A 887 -1.29 19.85 -54.39
C LEU A 887 -2.74 19.52 -54.05
N LEU A 888 -3.66 20.03 -54.85
CA LEU A 888 -5.07 19.69 -54.80
C LEU A 888 -5.48 19.05 -56.13
N PHE A 889 -5.82 17.76 -56.14
CA PHE A 889 -6.07 17.03 -57.38
C PHE A 889 -7.31 16.13 -57.33
N ASP A 890 -7.99 15.96 -58.47
CA ASP A 890 -9.12 15.02 -58.57
C ASP A 890 -8.60 13.58 -58.57
N ARG A 891 -8.93 12.84 -57.52
CA ARG A 891 -8.44 11.49 -57.33
C ARG A 891 -8.87 10.53 -58.44
N ARG A 892 -9.94 10.82 -59.18
CA ARG A 892 -10.47 9.95 -60.25
C ARG A 892 -9.79 10.14 -61.60
N ALA A 893 -9.17 11.30 -61.83
CA ALA A 893 -8.79 11.74 -63.17
C ALA A 893 -7.40 12.39 -63.25
N ALA A 894 -6.69 12.59 -62.15
CA ALA A 894 -5.35 13.20 -62.19
C ALA A 894 -4.27 12.19 -62.61
N VAL A 895 -4.17 11.06 -61.90
CA VAL A 895 -3.16 10.02 -62.11
C VAL A 895 -3.75 8.63 -61.94
N ILE A 896 -3.12 7.65 -62.58
CA ILE A 896 -3.44 6.23 -62.48
C ILE A 896 -2.15 5.50 -62.10
N SER A 897 -2.27 4.48 -61.25
CA SER A 897 -1.16 3.60 -60.88
C SER A 897 -1.37 2.17 -61.36
N SER A 898 -0.26 1.45 -61.57
CA SER A 898 -0.24 -0.01 -61.68
C SER A 898 0.71 -0.55 -60.63
N ARG A 899 0.22 -1.51 -59.84
CA ARG A 899 0.91 -2.06 -58.67
C ARG A 899 0.85 -3.57 -58.65
N ALA A 900 1.99 -4.22 -58.42
CA ALA A 900 2.06 -5.66 -58.24
C ALA A 900 3.27 -6.05 -57.37
N PRO A 901 3.20 -7.15 -56.62
CA PRO A 901 4.37 -7.69 -55.92
C PRO A 901 5.51 -7.99 -56.89
N GLU A 902 6.76 -7.70 -56.48
CA GLU A 902 7.92 -8.05 -57.28
C GLU A 902 8.05 -9.56 -57.46
N GLU A 903 8.11 -10.00 -58.72
CA GLU A 903 8.32 -11.40 -59.09
C GLU A 903 9.82 -11.72 -59.14
N LYS A 904 10.44 -11.85 -57.97
CA LYS A 904 11.86 -12.25 -57.82
C LYS A 904 11.99 -13.47 -56.92
N ASP A 905 12.89 -14.38 -57.27
CA ASP A 905 13.17 -15.59 -56.50
C ASP A 905 13.54 -15.25 -55.04
N GLY A 906 12.84 -15.87 -54.09
CA GLY A 906 13.05 -15.69 -52.65
C GLY A 906 12.19 -14.59 -52.00
N LEU A 907 11.48 -13.78 -52.79
CA LEU A 907 10.48 -12.84 -52.25
C LEU A 907 9.10 -13.52 -52.15
N VAL A 908 8.37 -13.22 -51.08
CA VAL A 908 7.00 -13.72 -50.86
C VAL A 908 6.07 -12.53 -50.66
N GLN A 909 4.92 -12.54 -51.33
CA GLN A 909 3.92 -11.49 -51.18
C GLN A 909 3.51 -11.31 -49.72
N VAL A 910 3.46 -10.06 -49.26
CA VAL A 910 3.07 -9.72 -47.90
C VAL A 910 1.56 -9.50 -47.82
N GLY A 911 0.84 -10.54 -47.37
CA GLY A 911 -0.63 -10.48 -47.21
C GLY A 911 -1.34 -10.15 -48.52
N ASP A 912 -2.22 -9.15 -48.47
CA ASP A 912 -2.98 -8.61 -49.59
C ASP A 912 -2.32 -7.36 -50.21
N THR A 913 -1.09 -7.02 -49.82
CA THR A 913 -0.38 -5.84 -50.32
C THR A 913 0.28 -6.10 -51.68
N SER A 914 0.70 -5.03 -52.34
CA SER A 914 1.49 -5.05 -53.58
C SER A 914 3.00 -5.23 -53.34
N ILE A 915 3.43 -5.54 -52.12
CA ILE A 915 4.85 -5.71 -51.76
C ILE A 915 5.19 -7.19 -51.61
N ALA A 916 6.33 -7.59 -52.17
CA ALA A 916 6.96 -8.88 -51.88
C ALA A 916 8.16 -8.68 -50.96
N LEU A 917 8.35 -9.57 -49.97
CA LEU A 917 9.43 -9.49 -48.98
C LEU A 917 10.14 -10.83 -48.81
N GLY A 918 11.47 -10.79 -48.79
CA GLY A 918 12.36 -11.93 -48.56
C GLY A 918 13.45 -11.60 -47.54
N VAL A 919 13.91 -12.63 -46.84
CA VAL A 919 15.00 -12.54 -45.86
C VAL A 919 16.08 -13.52 -46.27
N PHE A 920 17.32 -13.04 -46.39
CA PHE A 920 18.46 -13.78 -46.92
C PHE A 920 19.64 -13.74 -45.95
N GLU A 921 20.34 -14.87 -45.83
CA GLU A 921 21.52 -15.03 -44.96
C GLU A 921 22.85 -14.85 -45.73
N ASP A 922 22.81 -14.17 -46.87
CA ASP A 922 23.94 -14.05 -47.81
C ASP A 922 24.85 -12.85 -47.54
N VAL A 923 24.78 -12.26 -46.33
CA VAL A 923 25.62 -11.12 -45.95
C VAL A 923 26.95 -11.63 -45.38
N GLU A 924 28.01 -11.52 -46.17
CA GLU A 924 29.39 -11.83 -45.75
C GLU A 924 30.18 -10.56 -45.43
N GLY A 925 31.12 -10.66 -44.48
CA GLY A 925 32.14 -9.62 -44.23
C GLY A 925 31.79 -8.54 -43.20
N SER A 926 30.65 -8.64 -42.49
CA SER A 926 30.38 -7.79 -41.32
C SER A 926 30.96 -8.40 -40.03
N GLU A 927 31.43 -7.55 -39.12
CA GLU A 927 31.90 -7.98 -37.80
C GLU A 927 30.74 -8.55 -36.97
N GLU A 928 29.56 -7.96 -37.11
CA GLU A 928 28.30 -8.42 -36.52
C GLU A 928 27.51 -9.31 -37.50
N PRO A 929 26.80 -10.34 -37.01
CA PRO A 929 25.94 -11.15 -37.87
C PRO A 929 24.73 -10.35 -38.34
N GLU A 930 24.65 -10.15 -39.65
CA GLU A 930 23.57 -9.44 -40.33
C GLU A 930 22.76 -10.38 -41.21
N VAL A 931 21.53 -9.97 -41.50
CA VAL A 931 20.63 -10.60 -42.46
C VAL A 931 20.17 -9.55 -43.45
N ARG A 932 20.04 -9.94 -44.71
CA ARG A 932 19.54 -9.06 -45.75
C ARG A 932 18.02 -9.19 -45.83
N VAL A 933 17.31 -8.10 -45.58
CA VAL A 933 15.87 -8.01 -45.79
C VAL A 933 15.64 -7.24 -47.08
N GLU A 934 15.09 -7.92 -48.07
CA GLU A 934 14.75 -7.35 -49.37
C GLU A 934 13.24 -7.25 -49.51
N ALA A 935 12.76 -6.10 -49.98
CA ALA A 935 11.36 -5.87 -50.26
C ALA A 935 11.22 -5.14 -51.59
N GLY A 936 10.15 -5.45 -52.34
CA GLY A 936 9.97 -4.91 -53.69
C GLY A 936 8.53 -4.85 -54.15
N GLU A 937 8.24 -3.81 -54.93
CA GLU A 937 6.97 -3.55 -55.58
C GLU A 937 7.22 -3.12 -57.04
N PHE A 938 6.48 -3.71 -57.96
CA PHE A 938 6.31 -3.12 -59.29
C PHE A 938 5.36 -1.93 -59.17
N PHE A 939 5.87 -0.71 -59.35
CA PHE A 939 5.11 0.52 -59.17
C PHE A 939 5.31 1.46 -60.35
N VAL A 940 4.25 1.68 -61.13
CA VAL A 940 4.23 2.63 -62.25
C VAL A 940 3.09 3.62 -62.02
N VAL A 941 3.36 4.92 -62.21
CA VAL A 941 2.36 5.98 -62.16
C VAL A 941 2.46 6.82 -63.43
N TRP A 942 1.31 7.20 -63.98
CA TRP A 942 1.23 8.13 -65.10
C TRP A 942 0.01 9.04 -64.97
N SER A 943 0.12 10.25 -65.49
CA SER A 943 -0.97 11.22 -65.53
C SER A 943 -1.91 10.94 -66.70
N VAL A 944 -3.20 11.25 -66.51
CA VAL A 944 -4.22 11.20 -67.58
C VAL A 944 -4.04 12.41 -68.53
N GLU A 945 -4.60 12.37 -69.74
CA GLU A 945 -4.39 13.40 -70.79
C GLU A 945 -4.79 14.83 -70.37
N GLU A 946 -5.81 15.00 -69.52
CA GLU A 946 -6.28 16.29 -69.00
C GLU A 946 -6.45 16.25 -67.46
N PRO A 947 -5.36 16.26 -66.69
CA PRO A 947 -5.43 16.03 -65.26
C PRO A 947 -5.91 17.29 -64.53
N ARG A 948 -6.93 17.14 -63.68
CA ARG A 948 -7.45 18.24 -62.84
C ARG A 948 -6.60 18.37 -61.58
N ILE A 949 -5.58 19.22 -61.66
CA ILE A 949 -4.61 19.46 -60.58
C ILE A 949 -4.56 20.97 -60.32
N HIS A 950 -4.33 21.34 -59.07
CA HIS A 950 -4.08 22.70 -58.61
C HIS A 950 -2.83 22.70 -57.74
N ARG A 951 -1.77 23.38 -58.19
CA ARG A 951 -0.50 23.50 -57.47
C ARG A 951 -0.40 24.85 -56.76
N PHE A 952 -0.04 24.82 -55.48
CA PHE A 952 0.21 26.00 -54.66
C PHE A 952 1.65 25.95 -54.16
N ALA A 953 2.44 27.00 -54.33
CA ALA A 953 3.80 27.05 -53.78
C ALA A 953 4.17 28.48 -53.33
N ALA A 954 5.19 28.58 -52.48
CA ALA A 954 5.75 29.87 -52.10
C ALA A 954 6.36 30.55 -53.35
N PRO A 955 6.25 31.88 -53.51
CA PRO A 955 6.93 32.57 -54.60
C PRO A 955 8.44 32.33 -54.48
N GLU A 956 9.10 31.93 -55.58
CA GLU A 956 10.56 31.80 -55.63
C GLU A 956 11.18 33.06 -55.05
N ALA A 957 11.95 32.91 -53.97
CA ALA A 957 12.76 34.00 -53.47
C ALA A 957 13.66 34.43 -54.62
N ALA A 958 13.38 35.61 -55.19
CA ALA A 958 14.21 36.18 -56.23
C ALA A 958 15.64 36.19 -55.71
N ASP A 959 16.53 35.51 -56.42
CA ASP A 959 17.93 35.33 -56.11
C ASP A 959 18.58 36.72 -55.87
N GLU A 960 18.65 37.17 -54.61
CA GLU A 960 19.29 38.41 -54.16
C GLU A 960 20.84 38.29 -54.22
N SER A 961 21.36 37.55 -55.19
CA SER A 961 22.81 37.43 -55.47
C SER A 961 23.30 38.36 -56.59
N GLN A 962 22.48 39.34 -57.02
CA GLN A 962 22.91 40.48 -57.83
C GLN A 962 22.35 41.81 -57.29
N ALA A 963 22.89 42.30 -56.17
CA ALA A 963 22.85 43.72 -55.78
C ALA A 963 24.12 44.10 -55.01
#